data_AF-A0A142D1J5-F1
#
_entry.id   AF-A0A142D1J5-F1
#
_cell.length_a   1.000
_cell.length_b   1.000
_cell.length_c   1.000
_cell.angle_alpha   90.00
_cell.angle_beta   90.00
_cell.angle_gamma   90.00
#
_symmetry.space_group_name_H-M   'P 1'
#
loop_
_entity.id
_entity.type
_entity.pdbx_description
1 polymer ?
#
loop_
_entity_poly.entity_id
_entity_poly.type
_entity_poly.pdbx_seq_one_letter_code
_entity_poly.pdbx_strand_id
1 'polypeptide(L)'
;MELVKDNNVLGKNKFKLLSFSSNIAYSLIDEIDQGILPYVKNYSQYAVDKIDVKELVGDNIRYYLAAKTEGMESHFEKWNVFISEYDLLLKKVLKNGLCSVNPDTLDAMLEELLSGIYSSVNITKSIYKALHYIGSIDTFNSIQEKAIAAPIERVVTIFNPIRLLSYLRRLESINHCLEEWLERAEDGNFEIYRVDDYLIFIIDKYSHLAPRYMLNEDEETYLIEDYERFGNGYFVINTHAANFSAHLSRELPAELVSVVKNYLEVYPYAKDGLDLLFLHCQSTDIVIRSIDELMKRVPSLSKLKLTIHSNQPAQLHKELNNWIELKEEYKSPSFNMMFPKVEINVISEADISEIADEIDEQMNDTDLVVLMDYFGQNGQVRYNFNKVNPLPSNDWFSEPYKEPLSIREALKRIPYVSESLPKTLQHFYQMQYIVHSKSMPSEDELYLLNVTISPTHFSGTLIDFIHEHFNWVMIMDRFIDKSLLQKISSKAQIIQYKSKAGKNKNFKLILSSSKYIRRLSHQTQDYAYYDRLHRKLADILKNDRIRRETVIEAVDKVKDISGALVLKVIGPGKYAHEMLATYLTTKRRDRIDHRENSLTVWSLCDELPWFASNKRRPDLVRSIIYKQDGQLMIDFELIELKFVSHHILDKETLDAIQQIDVGLKEYKHRFSFDDNHADAEYWKSELVYYLVEKQAYLPFEVELLKDLQNTRAQDIKVNFSASVDVYCYTSNLTDQELKEIEKGVYVDTIGDNYCNYIYGRHYILEQLGADEHQVPSYDELFKKDEEFIEPTPMTPNMDEVTSGDNKEVDRENRGKNQKLVVKKIINGMIMSWVITRNL
;
A
#
# COMPACT_ATOMS: atom_id res chain seq x y z
N MET A 1 3.74 -2.64 -34.03
CA MET A 1 2.26 -2.71 -34.12
C MET A 1 1.73 -1.45 -34.75
N GLU A 2 0.51 -1.54 -35.28
CA GLU A 2 -0.29 -0.41 -35.75
C GLU A 2 -1.52 -0.31 -34.83
N LEU A 3 -1.83 0.88 -34.34
CA LEU A 3 -3.11 1.18 -33.68
C LEU A 3 -4.11 1.50 -34.78
N VAL A 4 -5.22 0.77 -34.86
CA VAL A 4 -6.22 0.91 -35.93
C VAL A 4 -7.60 1.18 -35.33
N LYS A 5 -8.29 2.23 -35.79
CA LYS A 5 -9.72 2.50 -35.53
C LYS A 5 -10.44 2.58 -36.87
N ASP A 6 -11.51 1.81 -37.07
CA ASP A 6 -12.29 1.80 -38.32
C ASP A 6 -11.43 1.65 -39.60
N ASN A 7 -10.46 0.73 -39.56
CA ASN A 7 -9.45 0.50 -40.62
C ASN A 7 -8.46 1.65 -40.87
N ASN A 8 -8.49 2.73 -40.09
CA ASN A 8 -7.52 3.82 -40.15
C ASN A 8 -6.39 3.61 -39.14
N VAL A 9 -5.14 3.65 -39.60
CA VAL A 9 -3.96 3.55 -38.73
C VAL A 9 -3.74 4.89 -38.00
N LEU A 10 -4.03 4.92 -36.71
CA LEU A 10 -3.88 6.08 -35.83
C LEU A 10 -2.43 6.27 -35.33
N GLY A 11 -1.60 5.22 -35.35
CA GLY A 11 -0.20 5.29 -34.93
C GLY A 11 0.60 4.03 -35.20
N LYS A 12 1.91 4.17 -35.36
CA LYS A 12 2.84 3.04 -35.54
C LYS A 12 3.97 3.13 -34.52
N ASN A 13 4.24 2.03 -33.82
CA ASN A 13 5.39 1.93 -32.92
C ASN A 13 6.13 0.60 -33.10
N LYS A 14 7.46 0.68 -33.03
CA LYS A 14 8.36 -0.47 -33.01
C LYS A 14 8.73 -0.75 -31.56
N PHE A 15 8.52 -1.97 -31.10
CA PHE A 15 8.96 -2.44 -29.80
C PHE A 15 9.74 -3.74 -29.99
N LYS A 16 10.63 -4.04 -29.05
CA LYS A 16 11.40 -5.29 -29.03
C LYS A 16 10.79 -6.21 -27.98
N LEU A 17 10.37 -7.39 -28.41
CA LEU A 17 9.97 -8.45 -27.51
C LEU A 17 11.21 -9.05 -26.88
N LEU A 18 11.38 -8.85 -25.57
CA LEU A 18 12.50 -9.43 -24.83
C LEU A 18 12.08 -10.78 -24.26
N SER A 19 12.97 -11.77 -24.40
CA SER A 19 12.82 -13.07 -23.74
C SER A 19 11.52 -13.82 -24.10
N PHE A 20 11.00 -13.59 -25.30
CA PHE A 20 9.84 -14.31 -25.82
C PHE A 20 10.15 -15.79 -26.05
N SER A 21 11.36 -16.09 -26.53
CA SER A 21 11.87 -17.44 -26.74
C SER A 21 12.02 -18.27 -25.46
N SER A 22 11.98 -17.64 -24.29
CA SER A 22 12.00 -18.34 -23.00
C SER A 22 10.61 -18.50 -22.39
N ASN A 23 9.53 -18.29 -23.16
CA ASN A 23 8.17 -18.55 -22.69
C ASN A 23 7.96 -20.05 -22.56
N ILE A 24 7.68 -20.51 -21.34
CA ILE A 24 7.56 -21.94 -21.04
C ILE A 24 6.35 -22.59 -21.72
N ALA A 25 5.33 -21.81 -22.12
CA ALA A 25 4.20 -22.33 -22.89
C ALA A 25 4.62 -23.01 -24.21
N TYR A 26 5.74 -22.60 -24.81
CA TYR A 26 6.27 -23.24 -26.03
C TYR A 26 6.58 -24.72 -25.83
N SER A 27 6.92 -25.13 -24.61
CA SER A 27 7.23 -26.53 -24.31
C SER A 27 6.03 -27.48 -24.37
N LEU A 28 4.82 -26.95 -24.54
CA LEU A 28 3.56 -27.69 -24.56
C LEU A 28 2.87 -27.72 -25.93
N ILE A 29 3.38 -26.96 -26.92
CA ILE A 29 2.70 -26.77 -28.21
C ILE A 29 2.65 -28.07 -29.01
N ASP A 30 3.75 -28.84 -29.04
CA ASP A 30 3.83 -30.07 -29.82
C ASP A 30 2.82 -31.12 -29.34
N GLU A 31 2.63 -31.23 -28.02
CA GLU A 31 1.62 -32.09 -27.41
C GLU A 31 0.21 -31.66 -27.76
N ILE A 32 -0.09 -30.36 -27.64
CA ILE A 32 -1.43 -29.81 -27.95
C ILE A 32 -1.76 -30.00 -29.43
N ASP A 33 -0.80 -29.83 -30.35
CA ASP A 33 -1.01 -30.07 -31.78
C ASP A 33 -1.35 -31.54 -32.07
N GLN A 34 -0.76 -32.47 -31.30
CA GLN A 34 -1.06 -33.90 -31.35
C GLN A 34 -2.40 -34.28 -30.68
N GLY A 35 -3.09 -33.32 -30.05
CA GLY A 35 -4.34 -33.54 -29.34
C GLY A 35 -4.19 -34.08 -27.93
N ILE A 36 -3.01 -33.93 -27.34
CA ILE A 36 -2.72 -34.26 -25.94
C ILE A 36 -2.93 -33.00 -25.11
N LEU A 37 -3.64 -33.09 -23.98
CA LEU A 37 -3.75 -31.98 -23.04
C LEU A 37 -2.71 -32.14 -21.93
N PRO A 38 -1.56 -31.45 -22.01
CA PRO A 38 -0.40 -31.82 -21.21
C PRO A 38 -0.51 -31.32 -19.76
N TYR A 39 -0.09 -32.18 -18.85
CA TYR A 39 0.31 -31.87 -17.49
C TYR A 39 1.73 -32.38 -17.27
N VAL A 40 2.64 -31.49 -16.86
CA VAL A 40 4.06 -31.79 -16.73
C VAL A 40 4.46 -31.81 -15.26
N LYS A 41 5.18 -32.84 -14.82
CA LYS A 41 5.82 -32.91 -13.50
C LYS A 41 7.33 -32.86 -13.65
N ASN A 42 7.95 -31.85 -13.05
CA ASN A 42 9.38 -31.62 -13.07
C ASN A 42 9.98 -31.88 -11.68
N TYR A 43 10.85 -32.87 -11.58
CA TYR A 43 11.58 -33.18 -10.36
C TYR A 43 12.98 -32.58 -10.49
N SER A 44 13.35 -31.70 -9.58
CA SER A 44 14.48 -30.74 -9.66
C SER A 44 15.84 -31.30 -10.10
N GLN A 45 16.02 -32.63 -10.18
CA GLN A 45 17.29 -33.27 -10.55
C GLN A 45 17.20 -34.60 -11.35
N TYR A 46 16.03 -35.12 -11.77
CA TYR A 46 15.95 -36.53 -12.25
C TYR A 46 15.03 -36.86 -13.43
N ALA A 47 13.83 -36.28 -13.54
CA ALA A 47 12.85 -36.71 -14.53
C ALA A 47 11.83 -35.61 -14.84
N VAL A 48 11.30 -35.65 -16.07
CA VAL A 48 10.15 -34.86 -16.50
C VAL A 48 9.07 -35.85 -16.95
N ASP A 49 7.99 -35.96 -16.18
CA ASP A 49 6.84 -36.77 -16.57
C ASP A 49 5.85 -35.89 -17.33
N LYS A 50 5.36 -36.39 -18.48
CA LYS A 50 4.29 -35.75 -19.24
C LYS A 50 3.07 -36.66 -19.21
N ILE A 51 1.94 -36.11 -18.78
CA ILE A 51 0.69 -36.82 -18.57
C ILE A 51 -0.38 -36.18 -19.45
N ASP A 52 -1.17 -36.98 -20.17
CA ASP A 52 -2.40 -36.51 -20.79
C ASP A 52 -3.49 -36.43 -19.72
N VAL A 53 -4.00 -35.22 -19.46
CA VAL A 53 -5.06 -35.01 -18.47
C VAL A 53 -6.33 -35.81 -18.82
N LYS A 54 -6.58 -36.06 -20.10
CA LYS A 54 -7.70 -36.91 -20.54
C LYS A 54 -7.58 -38.33 -20.02
N GLU A 55 -6.40 -38.93 -20.15
CA GLU A 55 -6.11 -40.29 -19.65
C GLU A 55 -6.11 -40.33 -18.12
N LEU A 56 -5.54 -39.30 -17.48
CA LEU A 56 -5.49 -39.16 -16.02
C LEU A 56 -6.88 -39.27 -15.36
N VAL A 57 -7.89 -38.57 -15.91
CA VAL A 57 -9.25 -38.63 -15.36
C VAL A 57 -9.85 -40.03 -15.54
N GLY A 58 -9.66 -40.65 -16.71
CA GLY A 58 -10.12 -42.01 -16.96
C GLY A 58 -9.55 -43.03 -15.97
N ASP A 59 -8.26 -42.92 -15.66
CA ASP A 59 -7.58 -43.76 -14.67
C ASP A 59 -8.10 -43.51 -13.25
N ASN A 60 -8.30 -42.24 -12.87
CA ASN A 60 -8.80 -41.85 -11.54
C ASN A 60 -10.19 -42.43 -11.25
N ILE A 61 -11.05 -42.57 -12.25
CA ILE A 61 -12.43 -43.02 -12.07
C ILE A 61 -12.65 -44.50 -12.39
N ARG A 62 -11.64 -45.22 -12.92
CA ARG A 62 -11.80 -46.59 -13.45
C ARG A 62 -12.48 -47.54 -12.47
N TYR A 63 -12.11 -47.48 -11.18
CA TYR A 63 -12.71 -48.31 -10.14
C TYR A 63 -14.15 -47.89 -9.81
N TYR A 64 -14.47 -46.59 -9.88
CA TYR A 64 -15.81 -46.08 -9.64
C TYR A 64 -16.78 -46.48 -10.75
N LEU A 65 -16.32 -46.46 -12.00
CA LEU A 65 -17.08 -46.97 -13.14
C LEU A 65 -17.33 -48.47 -13.02
N ALA A 66 -16.30 -49.25 -12.66
CA ALA A 66 -16.45 -50.68 -12.42
C ALA A 66 -17.43 -51.00 -11.28
N ALA A 67 -17.44 -50.17 -10.23
CA ALA A 67 -18.35 -50.25 -9.10
C ALA A 67 -19.76 -49.68 -9.38
N LYS A 68 -20.01 -49.09 -10.56
CA LYS A 68 -21.27 -48.40 -10.92
C LYS A 68 -21.70 -47.35 -9.90
N THR A 69 -20.74 -46.54 -9.47
CA THR A 69 -21.01 -45.43 -8.54
C THR A 69 -21.99 -44.46 -9.20
N GLU A 70 -23.07 -44.11 -8.48
CA GLU A 70 -24.14 -43.24 -9.00
C GLU A 70 -23.59 -41.90 -9.50
N GLY A 71 -24.07 -41.44 -10.65
CA GLY A 71 -23.67 -40.18 -11.29
C GLY A 71 -22.30 -40.17 -11.98
N MET A 72 -21.34 -41.02 -11.59
CA MET A 72 -19.95 -40.95 -12.07
C MET A 72 -19.82 -41.03 -13.60
N GLU A 73 -20.54 -41.95 -14.25
CA GLU A 73 -20.51 -42.15 -15.70
C GLU A 73 -21.01 -40.91 -16.45
N SER A 74 -22.16 -40.35 -16.05
CA SER A 74 -22.72 -39.15 -16.66
C SER A 74 -21.80 -37.94 -16.54
N HIS A 75 -21.17 -37.74 -15.38
CA HIS A 75 -20.22 -36.65 -15.19
C HIS A 75 -18.92 -36.85 -15.98
N PHE A 76 -18.47 -38.10 -16.16
CA PHE A 76 -17.34 -38.41 -17.02
C PHE A 76 -17.63 -38.18 -18.51
N GLU A 77 -18.84 -38.49 -18.97
CA GLU A 77 -19.28 -38.15 -20.33
C GLU A 77 -19.26 -36.64 -20.56
N LYS A 78 -19.81 -35.85 -19.63
CA LYS A 78 -19.75 -34.37 -19.69
C LYS A 78 -18.31 -33.85 -19.77
N TRP A 79 -17.42 -34.40 -18.94
CA TRP A 79 -16.00 -34.06 -18.98
C TRP A 79 -15.37 -34.36 -20.35
N ASN A 80 -15.65 -35.54 -20.92
CA ASN A 80 -15.11 -35.91 -22.23
C ASN A 80 -15.63 -35.02 -23.36
N VAL A 81 -16.91 -34.61 -23.33
CA VAL A 81 -17.47 -33.64 -24.28
C VAL A 81 -16.68 -32.33 -24.21
N PHE A 82 -16.52 -31.76 -23.01
CA PHE A 82 -15.75 -30.54 -22.81
C PHE A 82 -14.30 -30.68 -23.31
N ILE A 83 -13.61 -31.76 -22.96
CA ILE A 83 -12.21 -31.99 -23.35
C ILE A 83 -12.06 -32.07 -24.87
N SER A 84 -12.98 -32.74 -25.56
CA SER A 84 -12.97 -32.81 -27.02
C SER A 84 -13.21 -31.46 -27.68
N GLU A 85 -14.13 -30.65 -27.15
CA GLU A 85 -14.37 -29.30 -27.66
C GLU A 85 -13.20 -28.35 -27.36
N TYR A 86 -12.61 -28.46 -26.17
CA TYR A 86 -11.46 -27.64 -25.76
C TYR A 86 -10.19 -27.96 -26.56
N ASP A 87 -9.92 -29.24 -26.87
CA ASP A 87 -8.83 -29.64 -27.76
C ASP A 87 -8.95 -29.00 -29.16
N LEU A 88 -10.16 -29.04 -29.74
CA LEU A 88 -10.43 -28.37 -31.03
C LEU A 88 -10.23 -26.86 -30.94
N LEU A 89 -10.62 -26.24 -29.83
CA LEU A 89 -10.41 -24.82 -29.56
C LEU A 89 -8.91 -24.49 -29.47
N LEU A 90 -8.11 -25.29 -28.75
CA LEU A 90 -6.66 -25.08 -28.66
C LEU A 90 -5.96 -25.24 -30.01
N LYS A 91 -6.35 -26.23 -30.83
CA LYS A 91 -5.84 -26.36 -32.21
C LYS A 91 -6.17 -25.14 -33.07
N LYS A 92 -7.35 -24.54 -32.88
CA LYS A 92 -7.72 -23.28 -33.53
C LYS A 92 -6.84 -22.13 -33.04
N VAL A 93 -6.53 -22.07 -31.74
CA VAL A 93 -5.61 -21.09 -31.14
C VAL A 93 -4.21 -21.22 -31.76
N LEU A 94 -3.64 -22.42 -31.83
CA LEU A 94 -2.31 -22.63 -32.41
C LEU A 94 -2.23 -22.22 -33.89
N LYS A 95 -3.32 -22.39 -34.64
CA LYS A 95 -3.37 -22.05 -36.07
C LYS A 95 -3.64 -20.56 -36.34
N ASN A 96 -4.54 -19.95 -35.58
CA ASN A 96 -5.11 -18.63 -35.89
C ASN A 96 -4.80 -17.56 -34.82
N GLY A 97 -4.08 -17.93 -33.75
CA GLY A 97 -3.79 -17.09 -32.59
C GLY A 97 -4.90 -17.08 -31.53
N LEU A 98 -4.56 -16.59 -30.33
CA LEU A 98 -5.44 -16.53 -29.16
C LEU A 98 -6.76 -15.77 -29.43
N CYS A 99 -6.70 -14.63 -30.13
CA CYS A 99 -7.88 -13.82 -30.43
C CYS A 99 -8.88 -14.46 -31.42
N SER A 100 -8.61 -15.69 -31.89
CA SER A 100 -9.56 -16.46 -32.71
C SER A 100 -10.65 -17.15 -31.88
N VAL A 101 -10.52 -17.14 -30.55
CA VAL A 101 -11.47 -17.70 -29.59
C VAL A 101 -12.49 -16.64 -29.19
N ASN A 102 -13.77 -17.02 -29.20
CA ASN A 102 -14.83 -16.19 -28.62
C ASN A 102 -14.86 -16.44 -27.09
N PRO A 103 -14.62 -15.41 -26.25
CA PRO A 103 -14.57 -15.58 -24.80
C PRO A 103 -15.90 -16.06 -24.22
N ASP A 104 -17.05 -15.57 -24.71
CA ASP A 104 -18.37 -15.96 -24.22
C ASP A 104 -18.68 -17.44 -24.48
N THR A 105 -18.17 -17.98 -25.60
CA THR A 105 -18.33 -19.40 -25.91
C THR A 105 -17.53 -20.28 -24.94
N LEU A 106 -16.27 -19.90 -24.66
CA LEU A 106 -15.44 -20.62 -23.69
C LEU A 106 -15.99 -20.48 -22.26
N ASP A 107 -16.53 -19.31 -21.92
CA ASP A 107 -17.18 -19.05 -20.63
C ASP A 107 -18.39 -19.97 -20.43
N ALA A 108 -19.28 -20.05 -21.43
CA ALA A 108 -20.45 -20.92 -21.39
C ALA A 108 -20.08 -22.42 -21.27
N MET A 109 -19.07 -22.88 -22.01
CA MET A 109 -18.55 -24.25 -21.90
C MET A 109 -18.04 -24.57 -20.49
N LEU A 110 -17.33 -23.62 -19.87
CA LEU A 110 -16.79 -23.78 -18.52
C LEU A 110 -17.87 -23.70 -17.45
N GLU A 111 -18.83 -22.78 -17.57
CA GLU A 111 -19.97 -22.69 -16.67
C GLU A 111 -20.79 -23.98 -16.69
N GLU A 112 -21.10 -24.52 -17.88
CA GLU A 112 -21.83 -25.78 -18.03
C GLU A 112 -21.08 -26.94 -17.38
N LEU A 113 -19.78 -27.07 -17.63
CA LEU A 113 -18.95 -28.12 -17.02
C LEU A 113 -18.93 -27.99 -15.49
N LEU A 114 -18.59 -26.80 -14.99
CA LEU A 114 -18.38 -26.54 -13.57
C LEU A 114 -19.67 -26.49 -12.75
N SER A 115 -20.84 -26.31 -13.37
CA SER A 115 -22.12 -26.47 -12.69
C SER A 115 -22.28 -27.86 -12.07
N GLY A 116 -21.58 -28.87 -12.60
CA GLY A 116 -21.64 -30.25 -12.10
C GLY A 116 -20.92 -30.50 -10.76
N ILE A 117 -20.19 -29.52 -10.22
CA ILE A 117 -19.43 -29.69 -8.96
C ILE A 117 -20.32 -29.94 -7.73
N TYR A 118 -21.60 -29.55 -7.80
CA TYR A 118 -22.54 -29.71 -6.69
C TYR A 118 -23.12 -31.13 -6.57
N SER A 119 -22.76 -32.03 -7.48
CA SER A 119 -23.29 -33.41 -7.52
C SER A 119 -22.79 -34.28 -6.37
N SER A 120 -21.46 -34.37 -6.16
CA SER A 120 -20.86 -35.05 -5.02
C SER A 120 -19.39 -34.66 -4.85
N VAL A 121 -18.89 -34.75 -3.62
CA VAL A 121 -17.48 -34.46 -3.29
C VAL A 121 -16.53 -35.38 -4.08
N ASN A 122 -16.89 -36.66 -4.23
CA ASN A 122 -16.07 -37.64 -4.95
C ASN A 122 -15.98 -37.33 -6.45
N ILE A 123 -17.11 -37.00 -7.09
CA ILE A 123 -17.13 -36.60 -8.51
C ILE A 123 -16.26 -35.36 -8.71
N THR A 124 -16.41 -34.35 -7.84
CA THR A 124 -15.62 -33.11 -7.90
C THR A 124 -14.13 -33.36 -7.74
N LYS A 125 -13.74 -34.20 -6.78
CA LYS A 125 -12.34 -34.56 -6.54
C LYS A 125 -11.73 -35.40 -7.67
N SER A 126 -12.47 -36.36 -8.23
CA SER A 126 -11.93 -37.32 -9.20
C SER A 126 -12.02 -36.85 -10.65
N ILE A 127 -12.95 -35.95 -10.99
CA ILE A 127 -13.17 -35.46 -12.35
C ILE A 127 -12.83 -33.97 -12.43
N TYR A 128 -13.59 -33.11 -11.75
CA TYR A 128 -13.52 -31.66 -11.98
C TYR A 128 -12.20 -31.02 -11.52
N LYS A 129 -11.58 -31.53 -10.44
CA LYS A 129 -10.24 -31.09 -9.98
C LYS A 129 -9.19 -31.16 -11.11
N ALA A 130 -9.37 -32.05 -12.09
CA ALA A 130 -8.41 -32.20 -13.18
C ALA A 130 -8.26 -30.95 -14.06
N LEU A 131 -9.20 -30.00 -13.99
CA LEU A 131 -9.08 -28.70 -14.63
C LEU A 131 -7.82 -27.92 -14.16
N HIS A 132 -7.34 -28.18 -12.94
CA HIS A 132 -6.10 -27.60 -12.42
C HIS A 132 -4.85 -28.07 -13.18
N TYR A 133 -4.90 -29.22 -13.85
CA TYR A 133 -3.73 -29.84 -14.47
C TYR A 133 -3.55 -29.47 -15.93
N ILE A 134 -4.63 -29.09 -16.63
CA ILE A 134 -4.59 -28.76 -18.05
C ILE A 134 -3.61 -27.60 -18.28
N GLY A 135 -2.58 -27.84 -19.11
CA GLY A 135 -1.58 -26.84 -19.45
C GLY A 135 -0.74 -26.38 -18.27
N SER A 136 -0.53 -27.23 -17.27
CA SER A 136 0.22 -26.89 -16.05
C SER A 136 1.55 -27.64 -15.94
N ILE A 137 2.52 -26.99 -15.27
CA ILE A 137 3.86 -27.53 -15.05
C ILE A 137 4.18 -27.43 -13.55
N ASP A 138 4.36 -28.56 -12.90
CA ASP A 138 4.64 -28.65 -11.47
C ASP A 138 6.11 -28.89 -11.20
N THR A 139 6.67 -28.18 -10.23
CA THR A 139 8.02 -28.41 -9.74
C THR A 139 7.99 -29.01 -8.34
N PHE A 140 8.76 -30.07 -8.13
CA PHE A 140 8.89 -30.79 -6.86
C PHE A 140 10.32 -30.72 -6.32
N ASN A 141 10.48 -30.68 -5.00
CA ASN A 141 11.78 -30.65 -4.32
C ASN A 141 12.38 -32.06 -4.07
N SER A 142 11.61 -33.12 -4.32
CA SER A 142 11.94 -34.52 -3.96
C SER A 142 12.78 -35.25 -5.02
N ILE A 143 13.71 -36.08 -4.53
CA ILE A 143 14.58 -37.01 -5.27
C ILE A 143 13.88 -38.36 -5.59
N GLN A 144 12.67 -38.61 -5.06
CA GLN A 144 11.98 -39.90 -5.20
C GLN A 144 10.58 -39.78 -5.82
N GLU A 145 10.36 -40.49 -6.94
CA GLU A 145 9.09 -40.65 -7.69
C GLU A 145 7.92 -41.23 -6.89
N LYS A 146 8.15 -41.79 -5.70
CA LYS A 146 7.18 -42.64 -4.98
C LYS A 146 6.60 -42.08 -3.69
N ALA A 147 7.10 -40.94 -3.20
CA ALA A 147 6.42 -40.22 -2.12
C ALA A 147 5.45 -39.22 -2.75
N ILE A 148 4.21 -39.15 -2.26
CA ILE A 148 3.24 -38.11 -2.62
C ILE A 148 3.80 -36.78 -2.09
N ALA A 149 4.72 -36.18 -2.83
CA ALA A 149 5.24 -34.86 -2.56
C ALA A 149 4.29 -33.87 -3.26
N ALA A 150 3.80 -32.88 -2.52
CA ALA A 150 3.07 -31.78 -3.13
C ALA A 150 4.05 -30.86 -3.91
N PRO A 151 3.63 -30.25 -5.02
CA PRO A 151 4.47 -29.29 -5.74
C PRO A 151 4.80 -28.08 -4.86
N ILE A 152 6.05 -27.61 -4.97
CA ILE A 152 6.50 -26.37 -4.35
C ILE A 152 6.20 -25.15 -5.22
N GLU A 153 6.12 -25.38 -6.53
CA GLU A 153 5.78 -24.37 -7.53
C GLU A 153 4.90 -25.00 -8.61
N ARG A 154 4.01 -24.20 -9.20
CA ARG A 154 3.23 -24.56 -10.38
C ARG A 154 3.22 -23.39 -11.36
N VAL A 155 3.48 -23.67 -12.62
CA VAL A 155 3.20 -22.74 -13.71
C VAL A 155 1.88 -23.13 -14.35
N VAL A 156 0.88 -22.25 -14.29
CA VAL A 156 -0.37 -22.39 -15.03
C VAL A 156 -0.22 -21.61 -16.32
N THR A 157 -0.11 -22.32 -17.45
CA THR A 157 0.13 -21.65 -18.72
C THR A 157 -1.14 -21.03 -19.30
N ILE A 158 -0.97 -20.23 -20.35
CA ILE A 158 -2.07 -19.66 -21.13
C ILE A 158 -3.00 -20.72 -21.75
N PHE A 159 -2.59 -21.99 -21.82
CA PHE A 159 -3.41 -23.10 -22.33
C PHE A 159 -4.31 -23.75 -21.27
N ASN A 160 -4.27 -23.27 -20.02
CA ASN A 160 -5.27 -23.66 -19.04
C ASN A 160 -6.62 -22.97 -19.35
N PRO A 161 -7.78 -23.65 -19.28
CA PRO A 161 -9.07 -23.07 -19.67
C PRO A 161 -9.45 -21.78 -18.94
N ILE A 162 -9.30 -21.76 -17.61
CA ILE A 162 -9.62 -20.58 -16.78
C ILE A 162 -8.64 -19.45 -17.08
N ARG A 163 -7.36 -19.78 -17.23
CA ARG A 163 -6.30 -18.82 -17.54
C ARG A 163 -6.46 -18.19 -18.92
N LEU A 164 -6.79 -19.01 -19.93
CA LEU A 164 -7.09 -18.58 -21.29
C LEU A 164 -8.27 -17.62 -21.30
N LEU A 165 -9.37 -18.00 -20.66
CA LEU A 165 -10.57 -17.17 -20.58
C LEU A 165 -10.27 -15.83 -19.89
N SER A 166 -9.63 -15.85 -18.72
CA SER A 166 -9.25 -14.63 -18.02
C SER A 166 -8.34 -13.74 -18.87
N TYR A 167 -7.39 -14.33 -19.60
CA TYR A 167 -6.53 -13.58 -20.50
C TYR A 167 -7.32 -12.93 -21.64
N LEU A 168 -8.28 -13.63 -22.25
CA LEU A 168 -9.12 -13.08 -23.31
C LEU A 168 -10.01 -11.95 -22.77
N ARG A 169 -10.61 -12.13 -21.60
CA ARG A 169 -11.40 -11.09 -20.91
C ARG A 169 -10.56 -9.85 -20.63
N ARG A 170 -9.28 -10.02 -20.26
CA ARG A 170 -8.35 -8.88 -20.11
C ARG A 170 -8.24 -8.08 -21.41
N LEU A 171 -8.13 -8.76 -22.54
CA LEU A 171 -8.04 -8.09 -23.85
C LEU A 171 -9.32 -7.32 -24.16
N GLU A 172 -10.49 -7.89 -23.88
CA GLU A 172 -11.78 -7.22 -24.03
C GLU A 172 -11.87 -5.98 -23.12
N SER A 173 -11.52 -6.09 -21.84
CA SER A 173 -11.53 -4.96 -20.90
C SER A 173 -10.58 -3.85 -21.31
N ILE A 174 -9.37 -4.19 -21.76
CA ILE A 174 -8.40 -3.21 -22.27
C ILE A 174 -8.94 -2.55 -23.54
N ASN A 175 -9.53 -3.30 -24.47
CA ASN A 175 -10.12 -2.75 -25.68
C ASN A 175 -11.27 -1.78 -25.36
N HIS A 176 -12.14 -2.16 -24.43
CA HIS A 176 -13.23 -1.30 -23.98
C HIS A 176 -12.72 0.00 -23.34
N CYS A 177 -11.70 -0.05 -22.48
CA CYS A 177 -11.08 1.16 -21.93
C CYS A 177 -10.48 2.05 -23.04
N LEU A 178 -9.84 1.45 -24.04
CA LEU A 178 -9.28 2.19 -25.17
C LEU A 178 -10.37 2.88 -26.00
N GLU A 179 -11.48 2.19 -26.28
CA GLU A 179 -12.65 2.74 -26.96
C GLU A 179 -13.27 3.90 -26.16
N GLU A 180 -13.49 3.71 -24.86
CA GLU A 180 -14.01 4.75 -23.97
C GLU A 180 -13.13 6.01 -23.98
N TRP A 181 -11.81 5.84 -23.92
CA TRP A 181 -10.89 6.98 -23.99
C TRP A 181 -10.92 7.69 -25.33
N LEU A 182 -11.05 6.95 -26.43
CA LEU A 182 -11.17 7.53 -27.77
C LEU A 182 -12.48 8.31 -27.92
N GLU A 183 -13.59 7.77 -27.44
CA GLU A 183 -14.90 8.43 -27.43
C GLU A 183 -14.88 9.69 -26.57
N ARG A 184 -14.43 9.60 -25.31
CA ARG A 184 -14.30 10.76 -24.42
C ARG A 184 -13.40 11.84 -25.03
N ALA A 185 -12.34 11.45 -25.73
CA ALA A 185 -11.43 12.41 -26.37
C ALA A 185 -12.02 13.04 -27.64
N GLU A 186 -12.89 12.33 -28.36
CA GLU A 186 -13.65 12.89 -29.49
C GLU A 186 -14.70 13.89 -29.00
N ASP A 187 -15.33 13.62 -27.86
CA ASP A 187 -16.32 14.49 -27.21
C ASP A 187 -15.71 15.67 -26.44
N GLY A 188 -14.38 15.71 -26.31
CA GLY A 188 -13.66 16.76 -25.57
C GLY A 188 -13.69 16.60 -24.05
N ASN A 189 -14.18 15.47 -23.55
CA ASN A 189 -14.40 15.14 -22.13
C ASN A 189 -13.34 14.18 -21.56
N PHE A 190 -12.16 14.11 -22.18
CA PHE A 190 -11.05 13.29 -21.69
C PHE A 190 -10.08 14.13 -20.87
N GLU A 191 -10.34 14.22 -19.57
CA GLU A 191 -9.49 14.89 -18.59
C GLU A 191 -8.90 13.87 -17.61
N ILE A 192 -7.57 13.91 -17.48
CA ILE A 192 -6.79 13.09 -16.55
C ILE A 192 -5.75 14.00 -15.92
N TYR A 193 -5.73 14.06 -14.59
CA TYR A 193 -4.83 14.95 -13.87
C TYR A 193 -3.39 14.43 -13.90
N ARG A 194 -3.16 13.14 -13.61
CA ARG A 194 -1.82 12.50 -13.68
C ARG A 194 -1.83 11.25 -14.54
N VAL A 195 -1.50 11.43 -15.81
CA VAL A 195 -1.48 10.37 -16.83
C VAL A 195 -0.66 9.15 -16.42
N ASP A 196 0.54 9.36 -15.88
CA ASP A 196 1.43 8.25 -15.54
C ASP A 196 0.89 7.43 -14.36
N ASP A 197 0.28 8.08 -13.37
CA ASP A 197 -0.35 7.42 -12.22
C ASP A 197 -1.60 6.64 -12.65
N TYR A 198 -2.46 7.28 -13.46
CA TYR A 198 -3.66 6.65 -14.00
C TYR A 198 -3.32 5.45 -14.89
N LEU A 199 -2.27 5.53 -15.70
CA LEU A 199 -1.77 4.40 -16.47
C LEU A 199 -1.33 3.25 -15.58
N ILE A 200 -0.57 3.53 -14.51
CA ILE A 200 -0.16 2.50 -13.55
C ILE A 200 -1.39 1.86 -12.91
N PHE A 201 -2.41 2.64 -12.55
CA PHE A 201 -3.66 2.12 -12.00
C PHE A 201 -4.38 1.17 -12.99
N ILE A 202 -4.51 1.56 -14.26
CA ILE A 202 -5.17 0.73 -15.27
C ILE A 202 -4.36 -0.54 -15.55
N ILE A 203 -3.03 -0.45 -15.58
CA ILE A 203 -2.14 -1.61 -15.69
C ILE A 203 -2.37 -2.53 -14.50
N ASP A 204 -2.35 -2.01 -13.27
CA ASP A 204 -2.50 -2.79 -12.04
C ASP A 204 -3.86 -3.50 -11.97
N LYS A 205 -4.95 -2.78 -12.28
CA LYS A 205 -6.33 -3.30 -12.32
C LYS A 205 -6.45 -4.56 -13.19
N TYR A 206 -5.79 -4.58 -14.34
CA TYR A 206 -5.84 -5.70 -15.29
C TYR A 206 -4.61 -6.61 -15.23
N SER A 207 -3.75 -6.45 -14.22
CA SER A 207 -2.49 -7.19 -14.12
C SER A 207 -2.63 -8.63 -13.64
N HIS A 208 -3.76 -8.92 -13.01
CA HIS A 208 -3.98 -10.13 -12.25
C HIS A 208 -5.00 -11.01 -12.97
N LEU A 209 -4.53 -12.11 -13.56
CA LEU A 209 -5.38 -13.08 -14.23
C LEU A 209 -5.86 -14.15 -13.25
N ALA A 210 -7.06 -14.68 -13.48
CA ALA A 210 -7.53 -15.88 -12.78
C ALA A 210 -6.83 -17.14 -13.34
N PRO A 211 -6.62 -18.19 -12.53
CA PRO A 211 -6.89 -18.24 -11.09
C PRO A 211 -5.84 -17.47 -10.27
N ARG A 212 -6.23 -16.95 -9.10
CA ARG A 212 -5.32 -16.23 -8.18
C ARG A 212 -4.67 -17.13 -7.13
N TYR A 213 -5.33 -18.24 -6.84
CA TYR A 213 -4.83 -19.30 -5.96
C TYR A 213 -5.38 -20.64 -6.43
N MET A 214 -4.71 -21.71 -6.03
CA MET A 214 -5.13 -23.09 -6.26
C MET A 214 -4.87 -23.97 -5.04
N LEU A 215 -5.71 -24.97 -4.80
CA LEU A 215 -5.48 -26.01 -3.82
C LEU A 215 -4.28 -26.90 -4.24
N ASN A 216 -3.42 -27.23 -3.28
CA ASN A 216 -2.28 -28.11 -3.52
C ASN A 216 -2.64 -29.61 -3.42
N GLU A 217 -1.72 -30.50 -3.76
CA GLU A 217 -1.96 -31.96 -3.75
C GLU A 217 -2.17 -32.56 -2.35
N ASP A 218 -1.56 -31.96 -1.33
CA ASP A 218 -1.75 -32.37 0.07
C ASP A 218 -3.11 -31.94 0.65
N GLU A 219 -3.85 -31.09 -0.06
CA GLU A 219 -5.13 -30.49 0.38
C GLU A 219 -5.02 -29.64 1.68
N GLU A 220 -3.80 -29.40 2.19
CA GLU A 220 -3.54 -28.60 3.40
C GLU A 220 -2.87 -27.26 3.06
N THR A 221 -2.21 -27.19 1.91
CA THR A 221 -1.49 -26.01 1.45
C THR A 221 -2.10 -25.41 0.18
N TYR A 222 -1.73 -24.18 -0.10
CA TYR A 222 -2.26 -23.41 -1.23
C TYR A 222 -1.11 -22.94 -2.11
N LEU A 223 -1.32 -23.02 -3.41
CA LEU A 223 -0.47 -22.41 -4.43
C LEU A 223 -1.00 -20.99 -4.69
N ILE A 224 -0.21 -19.98 -4.37
CA ILE A 224 -0.56 -18.56 -4.51
C ILE A 224 0.23 -17.98 -5.68
N GLU A 225 -0.44 -17.20 -6.55
CA GLU A 225 0.24 -16.54 -7.66
C GLU A 225 1.26 -15.51 -7.14
N ASP A 226 2.52 -15.67 -7.55
CA ASP A 226 3.63 -14.75 -7.26
C ASP A 226 3.71 -13.67 -8.35
N TYR A 227 3.75 -14.08 -9.62
CA TYR A 227 3.74 -13.17 -10.76
C TYR A 227 3.13 -13.78 -12.02
N GLU A 228 2.76 -12.90 -12.95
CA GLU A 228 2.27 -13.25 -14.29
C GLU A 228 3.32 -12.89 -15.35
N ARG A 229 3.49 -13.77 -16.34
CA ARG A 229 4.29 -13.46 -17.53
C ARG A 229 3.74 -14.12 -18.79
N PHE A 230 3.37 -13.30 -19.77
CA PHE A 230 2.85 -13.72 -21.09
C PHE A 230 1.59 -14.60 -21.01
N GLY A 231 0.71 -14.28 -20.06
CA GLY A 231 -0.49 -15.05 -19.74
C GLY A 231 -0.24 -16.21 -18.77
N ASN A 232 1.01 -16.62 -18.54
CA ASN A 232 1.32 -17.70 -17.61
C ASN A 232 1.38 -17.19 -16.18
N GLY A 233 0.73 -17.88 -15.25
CA GLY A 233 0.83 -17.59 -13.81
C GLY A 233 1.87 -18.49 -13.16
N TYR A 234 2.75 -17.90 -12.35
CA TYR A 234 3.76 -18.60 -11.57
C TYR A 234 3.29 -18.63 -10.13
N PHE A 235 2.98 -19.83 -9.64
CA PHE A 235 2.43 -20.05 -8.30
C PHE A 235 3.48 -20.70 -7.43
N VAL A 236 3.52 -20.28 -6.17
CA VAL A 236 4.38 -20.84 -5.14
C VAL A 236 3.52 -21.30 -3.97
N ILE A 237 3.96 -22.33 -3.25
CA ILE A 237 3.28 -22.75 -2.03
C ILE A 237 3.31 -21.61 -1.00
N ASN A 238 2.19 -21.38 -0.33
CA ASN A 238 1.97 -20.28 0.62
C ASN A 238 2.96 -20.26 1.81
N THR A 239 3.68 -21.35 2.03
CA THR A 239 4.71 -21.50 3.07
C THR A 239 6.14 -21.24 2.59
N HIS A 240 6.38 -21.03 1.28
CA HIS A 240 7.74 -20.89 0.74
C HIS A 240 8.26 -19.45 0.84
N ALA A 241 9.19 -19.21 1.77
CA ALA A 241 9.76 -17.89 2.05
C ALA A 241 10.80 -17.39 1.01
N ALA A 242 11.29 -18.26 0.12
CA ALA A 242 12.55 -18.03 -0.60
C ALA A 242 12.54 -16.84 -1.58
N ASN A 243 11.49 -16.66 -2.39
CA ASN A 243 11.40 -15.54 -3.35
C ASN A 243 11.25 -14.19 -2.65
N PHE A 244 10.67 -14.15 -1.45
CA PHE A 244 10.44 -12.91 -0.71
C PHE A 244 11.74 -12.28 -0.22
N SER A 245 12.75 -13.08 0.12
CA SER A 245 14.09 -12.59 0.50
C SER A 245 14.78 -11.79 -0.61
N ALA A 246 14.62 -12.20 -1.88
CA ALA A 246 15.20 -11.53 -3.03
C ALA A 246 14.50 -10.19 -3.35
N HIS A 247 13.20 -10.08 -3.09
CA HIS A 247 12.48 -8.81 -3.19
C HIS A 247 12.85 -7.87 -2.04
N LEU A 248 12.82 -8.35 -0.79
CA LEU A 248 13.21 -7.58 0.38
C LEU A 248 14.62 -7.01 0.26
N SER A 249 15.59 -7.79 -0.24
CA SER A 249 16.98 -7.33 -0.41
C SER A 249 17.14 -6.17 -1.39
N ARG A 250 16.18 -5.99 -2.31
CA ARG A 250 16.18 -4.86 -3.27
C ARG A 250 15.49 -3.62 -2.71
N GLU A 251 14.49 -3.80 -1.87
CA GLU A 251 13.59 -2.71 -1.43
C GLU A 251 13.95 -2.15 -0.05
N LEU A 252 14.27 -3.01 0.92
CA LEU A 252 14.58 -2.63 2.30
C LEU A 252 15.73 -1.59 2.41
N PRO A 253 16.86 -1.71 1.69
CA PRO A 253 17.99 -0.80 1.89
C PRO A 253 17.64 0.67 1.65
N ALA A 254 16.79 0.97 0.66
CA ALA A 254 16.41 2.35 0.34
C ALA A 254 15.53 2.97 1.43
N GLU A 255 14.60 2.19 1.98
CA GLU A 255 13.74 2.62 3.08
C GLU A 255 14.55 2.78 4.37
N LEU A 256 15.47 1.84 4.66
CA LEU A 256 16.35 1.89 5.82
C LEU A 256 17.23 3.14 5.83
N VAL A 257 17.80 3.52 4.68
CA VAL A 257 18.57 4.78 4.54
C VAL A 257 17.72 6.00 4.91
N SER A 258 16.45 6.04 4.48
CA SER A 258 15.55 7.13 4.82
C SER A 258 15.27 7.19 6.33
N VAL A 259 15.03 6.03 6.95
CA VAL A 259 14.77 5.92 8.38
C VAL A 259 16.00 6.33 9.19
N VAL A 260 17.19 5.84 8.85
CA VAL A 260 18.43 6.19 9.56
C VAL A 260 18.74 7.68 9.45
N LYS A 261 18.52 8.31 8.29
CA LYS A 261 18.68 9.77 8.17
C LYS A 261 17.79 10.53 9.15
N ASN A 262 16.51 10.18 9.21
CA ASN A 262 15.58 10.78 10.15
C ASN A 262 15.98 10.51 11.61
N TYR A 263 16.48 9.30 11.91
CA TYR A 263 16.96 8.96 13.25
C TYR A 263 18.12 9.86 13.69
N LEU A 264 19.12 10.06 12.82
CA LEU A 264 20.30 10.88 13.09
C LEU A 264 20.01 12.39 13.18
N GLU A 265 18.85 12.85 12.68
CA GLU A 265 18.36 14.21 12.92
C GLU A 265 17.80 14.37 14.33
N VAL A 266 17.09 13.35 14.84
CA VAL A 266 16.52 13.34 16.19
C VAL A 266 17.58 13.04 17.25
N TYR A 267 18.52 12.14 16.95
CA TYR A 267 19.59 11.69 17.84
C TYR A 267 20.97 11.92 17.20
N PRO A 268 21.48 13.17 17.17
CA PRO A 268 22.75 13.49 16.50
C PRO A 268 23.97 12.75 17.03
N TYR A 269 23.95 12.28 18.27
CA TYR A 269 25.06 11.52 18.87
C TYR A 269 25.28 10.16 18.19
N ALA A 270 24.24 9.56 17.60
CA ALA A 270 24.34 8.26 16.91
C ALA A 270 25.09 8.35 15.56
N LYS A 271 25.54 9.55 15.15
CA LYS A 271 26.44 9.74 13.99
C LYS A 271 27.82 9.14 14.24
N ASP A 272 28.27 9.10 15.49
CA ASP A 272 29.58 8.57 15.87
C ASP A 272 29.57 7.03 15.91
N GLY A 273 28.42 6.43 16.23
CA GLY A 273 28.18 4.99 16.17
C GLY A 273 26.69 4.69 16.23
N LEU A 274 26.22 3.85 15.31
CA LEU A 274 24.82 3.40 15.24
C LEU A 274 24.75 1.89 15.50
N ASP A 275 23.95 1.49 16.48
CA ASP A 275 23.72 0.09 16.85
C ASP A 275 22.38 -0.41 16.25
N LEU A 276 22.46 -1.31 15.27
CA LEU A 276 21.30 -1.89 14.57
C LEU A 276 21.11 -3.37 14.89
N LEU A 277 19.86 -3.81 15.04
CA LEU A 277 19.49 -5.22 15.08
C LEU A 277 18.62 -5.60 13.87
N PHE A 278 19.00 -6.64 13.13
CA PHE A 278 18.15 -7.27 12.12
C PHE A 278 17.55 -8.54 12.70
N LEU A 279 16.23 -8.55 12.86
CA LEU A 279 15.52 -9.66 13.49
C LEU A 279 14.98 -10.65 12.44
N HIS A 280 15.26 -11.95 12.63
CA HIS A 280 14.86 -13.06 11.74
C HIS A 280 15.38 -12.91 10.29
N CYS A 281 16.59 -12.41 10.12
CA CYS A 281 17.23 -12.32 8.80
C CYS A 281 17.76 -13.68 8.35
N GLN A 282 17.27 -14.18 7.21
CA GLN A 282 17.74 -15.45 6.62
C GLN A 282 18.62 -15.25 5.37
N SER A 283 18.91 -13.99 4.98
CA SER A 283 19.58 -13.69 3.71
C SER A 283 20.76 -12.74 3.88
N THR A 284 21.93 -13.18 3.42
CA THR A 284 23.15 -12.38 3.40
C THR A 284 23.07 -11.21 2.43
N ASP A 285 22.35 -11.36 1.31
CA ASP A 285 22.12 -10.29 0.34
C ASP A 285 21.41 -9.07 0.96
N ILE A 286 20.45 -9.30 1.86
CA ILE A 286 19.74 -8.22 2.56
C ILE A 286 20.73 -7.41 3.41
N VAL A 287 21.59 -8.10 4.16
CA VAL A 287 22.58 -7.51 5.06
C VAL A 287 23.60 -6.70 4.27
N ILE A 288 24.23 -7.32 3.27
CA ILE A 288 25.28 -6.72 2.44
C ILE A 288 24.78 -5.45 1.77
N ARG A 289 23.62 -5.51 1.09
CA ARG A 289 23.06 -4.35 0.39
C ARG A 289 22.67 -3.22 1.33
N SER A 290 22.18 -3.56 2.53
CA SER A 290 21.81 -2.58 3.54
C SER A 290 23.04 -1.82 4.06
N ILE A 291 24.13 -2.52 4.37
CA ILE A 291 25.39 -1.91 4.80
C ILE A 291 25.95 -1.00 3.70
N ASP A 292 26.05 -1.51 2.47
CA ASP A 292 26.59 -0.75 1.34
C ASP A 292 25.80 0.55 1.09
N GLU A 293 24.47 0.50 1.10
CA GLU A 293 23.63 1.68 0.87
C GLU A 293 23.68 2.67 2.04
N LEU A 294 23.73 2.20 3.29
CA LEU A 294 23.88 3.06 4.47
C LEU A 294 25.21 3.81 4.44
N MET A 295 26.33 3.09 4.31
CA MET A 295 27.66 3.69 4.32
C MET A 295 27.87 4.65 3.13
N LYS A 296 27.24 4.37 1.98
CA LYS A 296 27.33 5.22 0.78
C LYS A 296 26.44 6.46 0.84
N ARG A 297 25.21 6.35 1.34
CA ARG A 297 24.20 7.42 1.27
C ARG A 297 24.04 8.21 2.56
N VAL A 298 24.65 7.78 3.66
CA VAL A 298 24.66 8.45 4.96
C VAL A 298 26.11 8.78 5.36
N PRO A 299 26.75 9.76 4.70
CA PRO A 299 28.16 10.07 4.94
C PRO A 299 28.46 10.61 6.35
N SER A 300 27.43 11.01 7.09
CA SER A 300 27.55 11.42 8.49
C SER A 300 27.72 10.25 9.46
N LEU A 301 27.51 9.00 9.02
CA LEU A 301 27.62 7.82 9.86
C LEU A 301 29.08 7.35 9.88
N SER A 302 29.70 7.38 11.06
CA SER A 302 31.13 7.08 11.23
C SER A 302 31.39 5.60 11.51
N LYS A 303 30.52 4.95 12.29
CA LYS A 303 30.60 3.53 12.66
C LYS A 303 29.21 2.89 12.66
N LEU A 304 29.12 1.65 12.18
CA LEU A 304 27.93 0.82 12.21
C LEU A 304 28.23 -0.49 12.95
N LYS A 305 27.45 -0.80 13.99
CA LYS A 305 27.44 -2.11 14.63
C LYS A 305 26.11 -2.79 14.31
N LEU A 306 26.17 -3.96 13.67
CA LEU A 306 24.99 -4.70 13.22
C LEU A 306 24.94 -6.07 13.88
N THR A 307 23.93 -6.29 14.70
CA THR A 307 23.57 -7.61 15.23
C THR A 307 22.50 -8.23 14.33
N ILE A 308 22.62 -9.52 14.02
CA ILE A 308 21.72 -10.24 13.11
C ILE A 308 21.21 -11.49 13.79
N HIS A 309 19.90 -11.56 14.02
CA HIS A 309 19.24 -12.79 14.44
C HIS A 309 18.86 -13.63 13.22
N SER A 310 19.28 -14.90 13.20
CA SER A 310 19.01 -15.84 12.10
C SER A 310 18.76 -17.25 12.62
N ASN A 311 17.91 -18.00 11.92
CA ASN A 311 17.70 -19.42 12.21
C ASN A 311 18.82 -20.28 11.56
N GLN A 312 19.68 -19.67 10.73
CA GLN A 312 20.80 -20.29 10.04
C GLN A 312 22.13 -19.53 10.31
N PRO A 313 22.49 -19.34 11.59
CA PRO A 313 23.55 -18.41 12.01
C PRO A 313 24.94 -18.77 11.42
N ALA A 314 25.29 -20.05 11.37
CA ALA A 314 26.62 -20.49 10.98
C ALA A 314 26.93 -20.23 9.50
N GLN A 315 25.94 -20.47 8.62
CA GLN A 315 26.08 -20.18 7.19
C GLN A 315 26.19 -18.68 6.96
N LEU A 316 25.27 -17.91 7.56
CA LEU A 316 25.20 -16.47 7.44
C LEU A 316 26.47 -15.78 7.96
N HIS A 317 26.96 -16.19 9.13
CA HIS A 317 28.21 -15.68 9.71
C HIS A 317 29.43 -15.96 8.81
N LYS A 318 29.54 -17.18 8.24
CA LYS A 318 30.64 -17.54 7.34
C LYS A 318 30.65 -16.69 6.07
N GLU A 319 29.49 -16.53 5.44
CA GLU A 319 29.34 -15.74 4.21
C GLU A 319 29.63 -14.26 4.44
N LEU A 320 29.13 -13.67 5.54
CA LEU A 320 29.35 -12.26 5.87
C LEU A 320 30.80 -11.95 6.24
N ASN A 321 31.47 -12.82 6.99
CA ASN A 321 32.89 -12.62 7.31
C ASN A 321 33.77 -12.67 6.04
N ASN A 322 33.52 -13.64 5.15
CA ASN A 322 34.22 -13.70 3.87
C ASN A 322 34.00 -12.41 3.05
N TRP A 323 32.79 -11.85 3.08
CA TRP A 323 32.48 -10.60 2.39
C TRP A 323 33.20 -9.39 3.03
N ILE A 324 33.20 -9.25 4.37
CA ILE A 324 33.91 -8.18 5.07
C ILE A 324 35.42 -8.24 4.80
N GLU A 325 36.01 -9.44 4.79
CA GLU A 325 37.45 -9.61 4.53
C GLU A 325 37.87 -9.07 3.15
N LEU A 326 36.97 -9.12 2.17
CA LEU A 326 37.19 -8.59 0.81
C LEU A 326 36.99 -7.07 0.71
N LYS A 327 36.55 -6.40 1.78
CA LYS A 327 36.19 -4.97 1.81
C LYS A 327 37.08 -4.18 2.76
N GLU A 328 38.27 -3.82 2.28
CA GLU A 328 39.25 -3.02 3.04
C GLU A 328 38.68 -1.69 3.57
N GLU A 329 37.73 -1.09 2.85
CA GLU A 329 37.08 0.19 3.21
C GLU A 329 36.23 0.12 4.48
N TYR A 330 35.74 -1.08 4.85
CA TYR A 330 34.93 -1.30 6.06
C TYR A 330 35.76 -1.79 7.24
N LYS A 331 36.86 -2.51 6.95
CA LYS A 331 37.83 -3.02 7.94
C LYS A 331 38.80 -1.95 8.42
N SER A 332 39.23 -1.06 7.53
CA SER A 332 40.26 -0.06 7.84
C SER A 332 39.65 1.12 8.59
N PRO A 333 40.15 1.48 9.77
CA PRO A 333 39.70 2.67 10.47
C PRO A 333 39.98 3.94 9.65
N SER A 334 39.10 4.93 9.76
CA SER A 334 39.36 6.29 9.30
C SER A 334 40.60 6.85 10.03
N PHE A 335 41.30 7.82 9.43
CA PHE A 335 42.45 8.50 10.06
C PHE A 335 42.04 9.01 11.47
N ASN A 336 42.70 8.53 12.53
CA ASN A 336 42.42 8.72 13.97
C ASN A 336 41.37 7.81 14.67
N MET A 337 40.83 6.77 14.05
CA MET A 337 39.95 5.78 14.72
C MET A 337 40.71 4.48 15.07
N MET A 338 40.41 3.86 16.22
CA MET A 338 41.00 2.56 16.62
C MET A 338 40.14 1.34 16.23
N PHE A 339 38.90 1.56 15.79
CA PHE A 339 37.90 0.52 15.53
C PHE A 339 37.50 0.49 14.05
N PRO A 340 37.08 -0.67 13.51
CA PRO A 340 36.57 -0.79 12.14
C PRO A 340 35.29 0.04 11.97
N LYS A 341 34.98 0.40 10.72
CA LYS A 341 33.75 1.15 10.39
C LYS A 341 32.49 0.31 10.50
N VAL A 342 32.61 -1.00 10.29
CA VAL A 342 31.49 -1.95 10.35
C VAL A 342 31.87 -3.13 11.25
N GLU A 343 31.01 -3.43 12.22
CA GLU A 343 31.08 -4.62 13.08
C GLU A 343 29.81 -5.44 12.88
N ILE A 344 29.94 -6.75 12.66
CA ILE A 344 28.80 -7.66 12.46
C ILE A 344 28.85 -8.77 13.50
N ASN A 345 27.73 -8.95 14.21
CA ASN A 345 27.49 -10.06 15.13
C ASN A 345 26.28 -10.87 14.65
N VAL A 346 26.32 -12.20 14.82
CA VAL A 346 25.21 -13.09 14.42
C VAL A 346 24.79 -13.93 15.61
N ILE A 347 23.49 -13.91 15.90
CA ILE A 347 22.82 -14.60 17.00
C ILE A 347 21.78 -15.60 16.46
N SER A 348 21.40 -16.61 17.23
CA SER A 348 20.83 -17.89 16.75
C SER A 348 19.63 -18.47 17.51
N GLU A 349 19.22 -17.80 18.57
CA GLU A 349 18.45 -18.36 19.67
C GLU A 349 17.00 -18.61 19.23
N ALA A 350 16.42 -19.75 19.62
CA ALA A 350 15.13 -20.18 19.08
C ALA A 350 13.94 -19.64 19.87
N ASP A 351 14.11 -19.42 21.18
CA ASP A 351 13.06 -18.90 22.06
C ASP A 351 13.14 -17.38 22.19
N ILE A 352 11.99 -16.73 22.30
CA ILE A 352 11.84 -15.29 22.49
C ILE A 352 12.57 -14.82 23.76
N SER A 353 12.54 -15.61 24.84
CA SER A 353 13.25 -15.25 26.08
C SER A 353 14.77 -15.31 25.90
N GLU A 354 15.27 -16.30 25.16
CA GLU A 354 16.71 -16.44 24.89
C GLU A 354 17.20 -15.32 23.95
N ILE A 355 16.42 -14.99 22.92
CA ILE A 355 16.68 -13.83 22.05
C ILE A 355 16.72 -12.53 22.88
N ALA A 356 15.79 -12.37 23.83
CA ALA A 356 15.74 -11.20 24.69
C ALA A 356 16.97 -11.10 25.61
N ASP A 357 17.33 -12.21 26.27
CA ASP A 357 18.49 -12.29 27.16
C ASP A 357 19.80 -11.96 26.41
N GLU A 358 19.97 -12.49 25.20
CA GLU A 358 21.17 -12.23 24.40
C GLU A 358 21.25 -10.80 23.85
N ILE A 359 20.09 -10.21 23.49
CA ILE A 359 20.01 -8.79 23.15
C ILE A 359 20.44 -7.93 24.36
N ASP A 360 19.96 -8.26 25.57
CA ASP A 360 20.32 -7.53 26.79
C ASP A 360 21.82 -7.70 27.15
N GLU A 361 22.42 -8.86 26.90
CA GLU A 361 23.85 -9.10 27.13
C GLU A 361 24.75 -8.39 26.11
N GLN A 362 24.38 -8.39 24.83
CA GLN A 362 25.22 -7.90 23.74
C GLN A 362 24.98 -6.42 23.39
N MET A 363 23.85 -5.85 23.81
CA MET A 363 23.42 -4.52 23.40
C MET A 363 22.88 -3.68 24.59
N ASN A 364 23.73 -2.80 25.13
CA ASN A 364 23.39 -1.99 26.31
C ASN A 364 22.47 -0.78 26.02
N ASP A 365 22.60 -0.17 24.84
CA ASP A 365 21.78 0.98 24.39
C ASP A 365 21.52 0.82 22.88
N THR A 366 20.37 0.25 22.51
CA THR A 366 20.08 -0.05 21.11
C THR A 366 19.32 1.06 20.41
N ASP A 367 19.86 1.51 19.28
CA ASP A 367 19.25 2.59 18.51
C ASP A 367 18.01 2.08 17.75
N LEU A 368 18.19 1.09 16.88
CA LEU A 368 17.13 0.69 15.96
C LEU A 368 17.11 -0.81 15.69
N VAL A 369 15.91 -1.39 15.69
CA VAL A 369 15.66 -2.76 15.25
C VAL A 369 14.87 -2.77 13.95
N VAL A 370 15.20 -3.70 13.06
CA VAL A 370 14.52 -3.94 11.79
C VAL A 370 13.89 -5.32 11.80
N LEU A 371 12.57 -5.38 11.65
CA LEU A 371 11.79 -6.59 11.45
C LEU A 371 11.41 -6.67 9.98
N MET A 372 11.83 -7.75 9.31
CA MET A 372 11.66 -7.93 7.87
C MET A 372 10.73 -9.11 7.61
N ASP A 373 9.50 -8.84 7.19
CA ASP A 373 8.48 -9.84 6.92
C ASP A 373 8.29 -10.84 8.09
N TYR A 374 8.50 -10.36 9.32
CA TYR A 374 8.52 -11.16 10.54
C TYR A 374 7.20 -11.91 10.74
N PHE A 375 6.08 -11.26 10.43
CA PHE A 375 4.75 -11.83 10.65
C PHE A 375 4.37 -12.82 9.56
N GLY A 376 4.90 -12.63 8.35
CA GLY A 376 4.81 -13.60 7.26
C GLY A 376 5.56 -14.91 7.52
N GLN A 377 6.60 -14.90 8.37
CA GLN A 377 7.48 -16.05 8.60
C GLN A 377 7.06 -16.97 9.76
N ASN A 378 6.27 -16.48 10.71
CA ASN A 378 6.05 -17.15 12.00
C ASN A 378 4.72 -17.92 12.13
N GLY A 379 4.11 -18.35 11.02
CA GLY A 379 2.86 -19.14 11.04
C GLY A 379 1.61 -18.42 11.57
N GLN A 380 1.70 -17.09 11.72
CA GLN A 380 0.65 -16.21 12.24
C GLN A 380 -0.39 -15.83 11.18
N VAL A 381 -0.01 -16.00 9.92
CA VAL A 381 -0.82 -15.80 8.73
C VAL A 381 -1.52 -17.12 8.41
N ARG A 382 -2.86 -17.16 8.54
CA ARG A 382 -3.65 -18.36 8.22
C ARG A 382 -4.43 -18.17 6.94
N TYR A 383 -4.49 -19.23 6.16
CA TYR A 383 -5.24 -19.28 4.90
C TYR A 383 -6.51 -20.07 5.17
N ASN A 384 -7.65 -19.38 5.14
CA ASN A 384 -8.94 -20.00 5.45
C ASN A 384 -9.97 -19.64 4.39
N PHE A 385 -10.87 -20.58 4.11
CA PHE A 385 -12.07 -20.27 3.35
C PHE A 385 -13.09 -19.57 4.25
N ASN A 386 -13.61 -18.44 3.80
CA ASN A 386 -14.71 -17.73 4.45
C ASN A 386 -15.93 -17.71 3.54
N LYS A 387 -17.10 -17.90 4.14
CA LYS A 387 -18.37 -17.69 3.46
C LYS A 387 -18.52 -16.21 3.11
N VAL A 388 -18.85 -15.92 1.86
CA VAL A 388 -19.15 -14.59 1.34
C VAL A 388 -20.55 -14.57 0.72
N ASN A 389 -21.10 -13.38 0.54
CA ASN A 389 -22.33 -13.18 -0.22
C ASN A 389 -21.93 -12.76 -1.64
N PRO A 390 -21.99 -13.67 -2.64
CA PRO A 390 -21.54 -13.33 -3.99
C PRO A 390 -22.37 -12.19 -4.58
N LEU A 391 -21.71 -11.21 -5.18
CA LEU A 391 -22.34 -10.18 -5.99
C LEU A 391 -22.21 -10.60 -7.46
N PRO A 392 -23.30 -10.92 -8.17
CA PRO A 392 -23.22 -11.30 -9.58
C PRO A 392 -22.59 -10.18 -10.41
N SER A 393 -21.52 -10.50 -11.13
CA SER A 393 -20.80 -9.55 -11.97
C SER A 393 -20.25 -10.23 -13.22
N ASN A 394 -20.15 -9.50 -14.32
CA ASN A 394 -19.45 -9.96 -15.53
C ASN A 394 -17.98 -9.50 -15.55
N ASP A 395 -17.55 -8.71 -14.56
CA ASP A 395 -16.20 -8.20 -14.48
C ASP A 395 -15.25 -9.23 -13.85
N TRP A 396 -14.30 -9.71 -14.64
CA TRP A 396 -13.26 -10.65 -14.23
C TRP A 396 -12.14 -10.00 -13.40
N PHE A 397 -12.10 -8.67 -13.32
CA PHE A 397 -11.01 -7.89 -12.71
C PHE A 397 -11.49 -6.97 -11.58
N SER A 398 -12.65 -7.28 -10.99
CA SER A 398 -13.12 -6.57 -9.81
C SER A 398 -12.08 -6.68 -8.68
N GLU A 399 -11.72 -5.55 -8.08
CA GLU A 399 -10.74 -5.53 -7.00
C GLU A 399 -11.30 -6.27 -5.76
N PRO A 400 -10.44 -7.02 -5.04
CA PRO A 400 -10.81 -7.55 -3.74
C PRO A 400 -11.14 -6.42 -2.75
N TYR A 401 -12.20 -6.63 -1.97
CA TYR A 401 -12.63 -5.69 -0.95
C TYR A 401 -11.54 -5.46 0.11
N LYS A 402 -11.31 -4.19 0.47
CA LYS A 402 -10.30 -3.82 1.48
C LYS A 402 -11.01 -3.57 2.80
N GLU A 403 -10.99 -4.57 3.69
CA GLU A 403 -11.69 -4.53 4.98
C GLU A 403 -11.08 -3.47 5.92
N PRO A 404 -11.83 -2.39 6.27
CA PRO A 404 -11.44 -1.46 7.32
C PRO A 404 -11.48 -2.16 8.66
N LEU A 405 -10.46 -1.95 9.48
CA LEU A 405 -10.36 -2.62 10.77
C LEU A 405 -11.34 -1.99 11.79
N SER A 406 -12.27 -2.77 12.33
CA SER A 406 -13.14 -2.29 13.41
C SER A 406 -12.37 -2.17 14.73
N ILE A 407 -12.63 -1.15 15.55
CA ILE A 407 -12.09 -1.05 16.92
C ILE A 407 -12.51 -2.26 17.78
N ARG A 408 -13.64 -2.91 17.47
CA ARG A 408 -14.17 -4.07 18.22
C ARG A 408 -13.57 -5.41 17.79
N GLU A 409 -12.97 -5.50 16.61
CA GLU A 409 -12.49 -6.76 16.05
C GLU A 409 -10.97 -6.79 16.02
N ALA A 410 -10.35 -7.83 16.55
CA ALA A 410 -8.90 -8.00 16.44
C ALA A 410 -8.49 -8.68 15.12
N LEU A 411 -9.45 -9.18 14.34
CA LEU A 411 -9.19 -9.96 13.14
C LEU A 411 -9.07 -9.04 11.91
N LYS A 412 -8.03 -9.23 11.10
CA LYS A 412 -7.99 -8.67 9.75
C LYS A 412 -8.10 -9.79 8.71
N ARG A 413 -8.99 -9.62 7.73
CA ARG A 413 -9.10 -10.53 6.59
C ARG A 413 -8.65 -9.80 5.33
N ILE A 414 -7.82 -10.47 4.54
CA ILE A 414 -7.36 -9.99 3.25
C ILE A 414 -7.83 -11.00 2.20
N PRO A 415 -8.87 -10.65 1.42
CA PRO A 415 -9.37 -11.53 0.38
C PRO A 415 -8.40 -11.60 -0.81
N TYR A 416 -8.19 -12.80 -1.36
CA TYR A 416 -7.38 -12.97 -2.57
C TYR A 416 -8.12 -12.63 -3.86
N VAL A 417 -9.45 -12.72 -3.83
CA VAL A 417 -10.35 -12.50 -4.95
C VAL A 417 -11.55 -11.70 -4.47
N SER A 418 -12.15 -10.91 -5.36
CA SER A 418 -13.37 -10.17 -5.04
C SER A 418 -14.54 -11.10 -4.75
N GLU A 419 -15.55 -10.61 -4.03
CA GLU A 419 -16.86 -11.26 -3.93
C GLU A 419 -17.77 -10.93 -5.12
N SER A 420 -17.39 -9.91 -5.90
CA SER A 420 -17.96 -9.59 -7.22
C SER A 420 -17.25 -10.41 -8.28
N LEU A 421 -17.82 -11.57 -8.64
CA LEU A 421 -17.21 -12.52 -9.57
C LEU A 421 -18.20 -13.04 -10.62
N PRO A 422 -17.74 -13.32 -11.85
CA PRO A 422 -18.44 -14.12 -12.84
C PRO A 422 -18.78 -15.51 -12.32
N LYS A 423 -19.92 -16.05 -12.75
CA LYS A 423 -20.45 -17.33 -12.29
C LYS A 423 -19.47 -18.50 -12.53
N THR A 424 -18.76 -18.51 -13.66
CA THR A 424 -17.67 -19.45 -13.93
C THR A 424 -16.57 -19.43 -12.87
N LEU A 425 -16.13 -18.25 -12.43
CA LEU A 425 -15.14 -18.11 -11.36
C LEU A 425 -15.70 -18.50 -10.00
N GLN A 426 -16.98 -18.20 -9.73
CA GLN A 426 -17.64 -18.67 -8.51
C GLN A 426 -17.59 -20.20 -8.45
N HIS A 427 -18.01 -20.90 -9.50
CA HIS A 427 -17.92 -22.36 -9.56
C HIS A 427 -16.48 -22.87 -9.46
N PHE A 428 -15.53 -22.24 -10.14
CA PHE A 428 -14.12 -22.63 -10.09
C PHE A 428 -13.54 -22.55 -8.66
N TYR A 429 -13.76 -21.43 -7.95
CA TYR A 429 -13.27 -21.31 -6.57
C TYR A 429 -14.08 -22.20 -5.60
N GLN A 430 -15.37 -22.38 -5.86
CA GLN A 430 -16.22 -23.28 -5.07
C GLN A 430 -15.78 -24.74 -5.19
N MET A 431 -15.32 -25.17 -6.38
CA MET A 431 -14.71 -26.48 -6.61
C MET A 431 -13.50 -26.68 -5.67
N GLN A 432 -12.63 -25.67 -5.55
CA GLN A 432 -11.47 -25.75 -4.65
C GLN A 432 -11.88 -25.94 -3.19
N TYR A 433 -12.91 -25.20 -2.74
CA TYR A 433 -13.46 -25.37 -1.39
C TYR A 433 -14.04 -26.78 -1.18
N ILE A 434 -14.80 -27.32 -2.14
CA ILE A 434 -15.41 -28.66 -2.03
C ILE A 434 -14.32 -29.72 -1.86
N VAL A 435 -13.24 -29.64 -2.65
CA VAL A 435 -12.11 -30.58 -2.56
C VAL A 435 -11.40 -30.45 -1.21
N HIS A 436 -11.12 -29.22 -0.75
CA HIS A 436 -10.44 -28.96 0.52
C HIS A 436 -11.28 -29.38 1.74
N SER A 437 -12.50 -28.86 1.84
CA SER A 437 -13.39 -29.05 3.00
C SER A 437 -14.00 -30.45 3.05
N LYS A 438 -13.99 -31.17 1.92
CA LYS A 438 -14.70 -32.46 1.74
C LYS A 438 -16.19 -32.35 2.08
N SER A 439 -16.74 -31.16 1.88
CA SER A 439 -18.13 -30.80 2.19
C SER A 439 -18.80 -30.20 0.96
N MET A 440 -20.12 -30.41 0.85
CA MET A 440 -20.92 -29.83 -0.23
C MET A 440 -21.65 -28.59 0.28
N PRO A 441 -21.32 -27.39 -0.20
CA PRO A 441 -22.07 -26.16 0.09
C PRO A 441 -23.41 -26.16 -0.65
N SER A 442 -24.32 -25.28 -0.24
CA SER A 442 -25.50 -24.95 -1.05
C SER A 442 -25.11 -24.06 -2.24
N GLU A 443 -25.88 -24.07 -3.33
CA GLU A 443 -25.57 -23.30 -4.56
C GLU A 443 -25.59 -21.78 -4.36
N ASP A 444 -26.27 -21.30 -3.31
CA ASP A 444 -26.31 -19.89 -2.90
C ASP A 444 -25.18 -19.50 -1.94
N GLU A 445 -24.36 -20.46 -1.50
CA GLU A 445 -23.18 -20.20 -0.68
C GLU A 445 -21.91 -20.17 -1.51
N LEU A 446 -21.10 -19.13 -1.34
CA LEU A 446 -19.76 -19.05 -1.91
C LEU A 446 -18.71 -18.99 -0.79
N TYR A 447 -17.68 -19.82 -0.90
CA TYR A 447 -16.53 -19.81 0.02
C TYR A 447 -15.26 -19.42 -0.71
N LEU A 448 -14.61 -18.34 -0.26
CA LEU A 448 -13.39 -17.80 -0.88
C LEU A 448 -12.21 -17.83 0.08
N LEU A 449 -11.01 -18.02 -0.46
CA LEU A 449 -9.78 -18.03 0.31
C LEU A 449 -9.39 -16.62 0.76
N ASN A 450 -9.24 -16.46 2.07
CA ASN A 450 -8.75 -15.24 2.70
C ASN A 450 -7.48 -15.52 3.50
N VAL A 451 -6.60 -14.52 3.54
CA VAL A 451 -5.59 -14.43 4.58
C VAL A 451 -6.24 -13.86 5.83
N THR A 452 -6.18 -14.61 6.92
CA THR A 452 -6.67 -14.21 8.23
C THR A 452 -5.48 -13.94 9.14
N ILE A 453 -5.48 -12.75 9.75
CA ILE A 453 -4.44 -12.30 10.68
C ILE A 453 -5.11 -11.97 12.01
N SER A 454 -4.74 -12.69 13.09
CA SER A 454 -5.35 -12.51 14.42
C SER A 454 -4.32 -12.30 15.52
N PRO A 455 -4.36 -11.19 16.28
CA PRO A 455 -3.54 -10.87 17.46
C PRO A 455 -3.42 -12.00 18.48
N THR A 456 -4.45 -12.85 18.60
CA THR A 456 -4.44 -14.01 19.51
C THR A 456 -3.39 -15.06 19.16
N HIS A 457 -2.88 -15.06 17.93
CA HIS A 457 -1.78 -15.93 17.50
C HIS A 457 -0.41 -15.26 17.63
N PHE A 458 -0.35 -14.00 18.07
CA PHE A 458 0.89 -13.27 18.26
C PHE A 458 1.32 -13.39 19.71
N SER A 459 2.57 -13.80 19.95
CA SER A 459 3.20 -13.48 21.22
C SER A 459 3.57 -12.01 21.19
N GLY A 460 2.67 -11.16 21.67
CA GLY A 460 2.93 -9.73 21.83
C GLY A 460 4.17 -9.43 22.67
N THR A 461 4.70 -10.42 23.42
CA THR A 461 5.88 -10.31 24.28
C THR A 461 7.15 -9.87 23.55
N LEU A 462 7.48 -10.42 22.38
CA LEU A 462 8.69 -10.00 21.65
C LEU A 462 8.52 -8.58 21.11
N ILE A 463 7.37 -8.28 20.51
CA ILE A 463 7.06 -6.94 20.00
C ILE A 463 7.07 -5.93 21.15
N ASP A 464 6.52 -6.29 22.30
CA ASP A 464 6.57 -5.49 23.51
C ASP A 464 8.01 -5.31 24.02
N PHE A 465 8.80 -6.38 24.05
CA PHE A 465 10.21 -6.36 24.45
C PHE A 465 11.02 -5.44 23.56
N ILE A 466 10.97 -5.60 22.24
CA ILE A 466 11.70 -4.70 21.33
C ILE A 466 11.25 -3.26 21.51
N HIS A 467 9.96 -3.03 21.76
CA HIS A 467 9.43 -1.69 22.01
C HIS A 467 9.77 -1.12 23.40
N GLU A 468 10.41 -1.91 24.25
CA GLU A 468 10.96 -1.48 25.54
C GLU A 468 12.48 -1.34 25.52
N HIS A 469 13.18 -1.93 24.55
CA HIS A 469 14.64 -1.97 24.55
C HIS A 469 15.26 -1.05 23.50
N PHE A 470 14.66 -0.93 22.30
CA PHE A 470 15.17 -0.09 21.22
C PHE A 470 14.64 1.34 21.31
N ASN A 471 15.29 2.32 20.66
CA ASN A 471 14.71 3.66 20.49
C ASN A 471 13.68 3.67 19.36
N TRP A 472 14.01 3.14 18.18
CA TRP A 472 13.13 3.01 17.02
C TRP A 472 12.96 1.55 16.59
N VAL A 473 11.75 1.19 16.20
CA VAL A 473 11.39 -0.12 15.65
C VAL A 473 10.91 0.11 14.21
N MET A 474 11.65 -0.43 13.25
CA MET A 474 11.30 -0.42 11.84
C MET A 474 10.73 -1.79 11.46
N ILE A 475 9.50 -1.83 10.98
CA ILE A 475 8.84 -3.05 10.50
C ILE A 475 8.54 -2.86 9.02
N MET A 476 9.08 -3.74 8.19
CA MET A 476 8.74 -3.82 6.77
C MET A 476 8.10 -5.17 6.49
N ASP A 477 6.77 -5.20 6.31
CA ASP A 477 5.96 -6.41 6.28
C ASP A 477 4.83 -6.31 5.24
N ARG A 478 4.32 -7.43 4.74
CA ARG A 478 3.25 -7.47 3.74
C ARG A 478 1.86 -7.42 4.37
N PHE A 479 1.72 -7.98 5.55
CA PHE A 479 0.44 -8.31 6.16
C PHE A 479 0.07 -7.34 7.29
N ILE A 480 1.07 -6.84 8.03
CA ILE A 480 0.83 -5.93 9.15
C ILE A 480 0.73 -4.47 8.70
N ASP A 481 -0.31 -3.80 9.17
CA ASP A 481 -0.49 -2.35 9.08
C ASP A 481 -0.43 -1.67 10.46
N LYS A 482 -0.55 -0.33 10.44
CA LYS A 482 -0.57 0.52 11.62
C LYS A 482 -1.62 0.07 12.65
N SER A 483 -2.84 -0.19 12.20
CA SER A 483 -3.99 -0.48 13.07
C SER A 483 -3.89 -1.86 13.74
N LEU A 484 -3.32 -2.84 13.04
CA LEU A 484 -3.11 -4.18 13.58
C LEU A 484 -1.93 -4.21 14.56
N LEU A 485 -0.84 -3.50 14.27
CA LEU A 485 0.30 -3.39 15.20
C LEU A 485 -0.10 -2.77 16.54
N GLN A 486 -0.93 -1.72 16.52
CA GLN A 486 -1.44 -1.08 17.74
C GLN A 486 -2.31 -2.02 18.60
N LYS A 487 -2.92 -3.05 18.00
CA LYS A 487 -3.66 -4.09 18.74
C LYS A 487 -2.77 -5.20 19.27
N ILE A 488 -1.70 -5.53 18.56
CA ILE A 488 -0.71 -6.53 19.00
C ILE A 488 0.08 -6.00 20.19
N SER A 489 0.47 -4.72 20.15
CA SER A 489 1.28 -4.10 21.18
C SER A 489 0.76 -2.71 21.53
N SER A 490 0.33 -2.54 22.78
CA SER A 490 0.06 -1.21 23.35
C SER A 490 1.34 -0.36 23.50
N LYS A 491 2.52 -0.98 23.36
CA LYS A 491 3.83 -0.33 23.46
C LYS A 491 4.24 0.33 22.15
N ALA A 492 3.67 -0.08 21.02
CA ALA A 492 4.00 0.43 19.69
C ALA A 492 3.47 1.86 19.47
N GLN A 493 4.37 2.85 19.52
CA GLN A 493 4.05 4.26 19.29
C GLN A 493 4.44 4.66 17.87
N ILE A 494 3.47 4.61 16.95
CA ILE A 494 3.70 4.79 15.51
C ILE A 494 4.14 6.22 15.20
N ILE A 495 5.32 6.35 14.58
CA ILE A 495 5.90 7.61 14.13
C ILE A 495 5.51 7.88 12.68
N GLN A 496 5.74 6.89 11.82
CA GLN A 496 5.58 7.00 10.38
C GLN A 496 4.97 5.71 9.85
N TYR A 497 4.11 5.86 8.86
CA TYR A 497 3.52 4.75 8.14
C TYR A 497 3.55 5.01 6.64
N LYS A 498 4.00 4.02 5.87
CA LYS A 498 3.98 4.03 4.40
C LYS A 498 3.38 2.71 3.92
N SER A 499 2.19 2.78 3.35
CA SER A 499 1.41 1.62 2.92
C SER A 499 1.92 0.95 1.63
N LYS A 500 2.63 1.70 0.78
CA LYS A 500 3.23 1.25 -0.49
C LYS A 500 4.75 1.47 -0.48
N ALA A 501 5.46 0.77 0.40
CA ALA A 501 6.92 0.82 0.53
C ALA A 501 7.62 0.00 -0.56
N GLY A 502 8.82 0.44 -0.96
CA GLY A 502 9.56 -0.16 -2.08
C GLY A 502 9.00 0.18 -3.47
N LYS A 503 9.76 -0.14 -4.50
CA LYS A 503 9.41 0.06 -5.92
C LYS A 503 8.28 -0.85 -6.37
N ASN A 504 8.21 -2.07 -5.84
CA ASN A 504 7.13 -3.01 -6.12
C ASN A 504 5.83 -2.69 -5.36
N LYS A 505 5.85 -1.77 -4.38
CA LYS A 505 4.70 -1.33 -3.58
C LYS A 505 3.98 -2.45 -2.80
N ASN A 506 4.61 -3.61 -2.64
CA ASN A 506 4.01 -4.80 -1.99
C ASN A 506 4.24 -4.85 -0.48
N PHE A 507 5.06 -3.95 0.06
CA PHE A 507 5.39 -3.91 1.48
C PHE A 507 4.78 -2.68 2.15
N LYS A 508 4.47 -2.82 3.42
CA LYS A 508 4.13 -1.74 4.34
C LYS A 508 5.35 -1.47 5.21
N LEU A 509 5.68 -0.20 5.36
CA LEU A 509 6.71 0.26 6.29
C LEU A 509 6.03 0.94 7.46
N ILE A 510 6.26 0.42 8.66
CA ILE A 510 5.85 1.01 9.92
C ILE A 510 7.12 1.37 10.68
N LEU A 511 7.22 2.62 11.09
CA LEU A 511 8.25 3.07 12.02
C LEU A 511 7.57 3.46 13.32
N SER A 512 7.94 2.83 14.40
CA SER A 512 7.46 3.12 15.75
C SER A 512 8.61 3.52 16.67
N SER A 513 8.31 4.37 17.65
CA SER A 513 9.20 4.67 18.76
C SER A 513 8.95 3.69 19.90
N SER A 514 10.02 3.45 20.63
CA SER A 514 10.08 2.58 21.78
C SER A 514 10.88 3.28 22.87
N LYS A 515 10.41 3.15 24.11
CA LYS A 515 10.99 3.74 25.34
C LYS A 515 11.00 5.28 25.52
N TYR A 516 11.41 6.13 24.57
CA TYR A 516 11.62 7.58 24.86
C TYR A 516 10.34 8.35 25.24
N ILE A 517 9.19 8.01 24.65
CA ILE A 517 7.88 8.61 24.96
C ILE A 517 7.22 7.92 26.18
N ARG A 518 7.62 6.69 26.53
CA ARG A 518 6.86 5.86 27.49
C ARG A 518 7.47 5.75 28.90
N ARG A 519 8.78 5.94 29.06
CA ARG A 519 9.40 6.15 30.39
C ARG A 519 8.80 7.34 31.17
N LEU A 520 7.92 8.11 30.53
CA LEU A 520 7.26 9.31 31.04
C LEU A 520 6.04 9.05 31.93
N SER A 521 5.41 7.85 31.95
CA SER A 521 4.16 7.64 32.71
C SER A 521 4.27 6.80 33.97
N HIS A 522 5.25 5.90 34.08
CA HIS A 522 5.37 5.02 35.24
C HIS A 522 6.81 4.92 35.75
N GLN A 523 7.06 5.71 36.79
CA GLN A 523 8.14 5.61 37.78
C GLN A 523 9.55 6.11 37.37
N THR A 524 9.88 7.23 38.00
CA THR A 524 11.23 7.73 38.35
C THR A 524 12.20 8.11 37.22
N GLN A 525 12.34 9.45 37.08
CA GLN A 525 13.53 10.18 36.60
C GLN A 525 13.85 10.20 35.09
N ASP A 526 12.89 10.53 34.22
CA ASP A 526 13.27 11.39 33.09
C ASP A 526 12.13 12.28 32.57
N TYR A 527 11.91 13.39 33.26
CA TYR A 527 10.94 14.44 32.92
C TYR A 527 11.27 15.21 31.61
N ALA A 528 12.36 14.86 30.93
CA ALA A 528 13.01 15.75 29.98
C ALA A 528 12.25 16.01 28.66
N TYR A 529 11.37 15.14 28.17
CA TYR A 529 10.62 15.38 26.90
C TYR A 529 9.55 16.47 27.07
N TYR A 530 8.54 16.20 27.91
CA TYR A 530 7.46 17.15 28.18
C TYR A 530 8.01 18.41 28.85
N ASP A 531 9.06 18.31 29.68
CA ASP A 531 9.69 19.50 30.27
C ASP A 531 10.46 20.31 29.25
N ARG A 532 11.09 19.69 28.24
CA ARG A 532 11.74 20.44 27.16
C ARG A 532 10.70 21.18 26.32
N LEU A 533 9.62 20.50 25.93
CA LEU A 533 8.55 21.14 25.17
C LEU A 533 7.83 22.22 26.01
N HIS A 534 7.48 21.91 27.26
CA HIS A 534 6.89 22.88 28.19
C HIS A 534 7.77 24.10 28.36
N ARG A 535 9.07 23.93 28.65
CA ARG A 535 10.02 25.05 28.75
C ARG A 535 10.13 25.83 27.45
N LYS A 536 10.15 25.15 26.30
CA LYS A 536 10.20 25.79 24.97
C LYS A 536 8.94 26.63 24.70
N LEU A 537 7.75 26.10 25.03
CA LEU A 537 6.50 26.84 24.90
C LEU A 537 6.40 27.99 25.90
N ALA A 538 6.83 27.78 27.14
CA ALA A 538 6.91 28.81 28.17
C ALA A 538 7.87 29.94 27.77
N ASP A 539 8.97 29.62 27.11
CA ASP A 539 9.93 30.59 26.57
C ASP A 539 9.36 31.38 25.39
N ILE A 540 8.80 30.69 24.37
CA ILE A 540 8.15 31.33 23.21
C ILE A 540 7.01 32.26 23.65
N LEU A 541 6.16 31.77 24.55
CA LEU A 541 5.02 32.52 25.08
C LEU A 541 5.42 33.44 26.23
N LYS A 542 6.66 33.41 26.73
CA LYS A 542 7.10 34.14 27.93
C LYS A 542 6.09 34.01 29.09
N ASN A 543 5.61 32.79 29.36
CA ASN A 543 4.62 32.49 30.37
C ASN A 543 4.87 31.11 31.03
N ASP A 544 5.42 31.12 32.24
CA ASP A 544 5.72 29.89 33.00
C ASP A 544 4.49 29.21 33.63
N ARG A 545 3.30 29.83 33.53
CA ARG A 545 2.05 29.30 34.12
C ARG A 545 1.28 28.37 33.18
N ILE A 546 1.82 28.05 32.02
CA ILE A 546 1.25 27.04 31.11
C ILE A 546 1.11 25.72 31.85
N ARG A 547 -0.09 25.14 31.82
CA ARG A 547 -0.35 23.87 32.50
C ARG A 547 0.35 22.74 31.78
N ARG A 548 1.10 21.95 32.53
CA ARG A 548 1.85 20.80 32.00
C ARG A 548 0.91 19.77 31.39
N GLU A 549 -0.24 19.54 32.01
CA GLU A 549 -1.25 18.57 31.59
C GLU A 549 -1.78 18.90 30.20
N THR A 550 -1.94 20.18 29.87
CA THR A 550 -2.39 20.62 28.55
C THR A 550 -1.34 20.39 27.47
N VAL A 551 -0.05 20.49 27.80
CA VAL A 551 1.05 20.14 26.87
C VAL A 551 1.05 18.64 26.59
N ILE A 552 0.77 17.81 27.60
CA ILE A 552 0.63 16.35 27.43
C ILE A 552 -0.57 16.04 26.54
N GLU A 553 -1.73 16.63 26.82
CA GLU A 553 -2.94 16.51 26.01
C GLU A 553 -2.69 16.92 24.55
N ALA A 554 -1.96 18.02 24.34
CA ALA A 554 -1.60 18.48 23.00
C ALA A 554 -0.74 17.47 22.24
N VAL A 555 0.26 16.90 22.91
CA VAL A 555 1.13 15.87 22.33
C VAL A 555 0.32 14.64 21.95
N ASP A 556 -0.53 14.13 22.84
CA ASP A 556 -1.31 12.93 22.57
C ASP A 556 -2.28 13.14 21.40
N LYS A 557 -2.95 14.30 21.36
CA LYS A 557 -3.87 14.63 20.27
C LYS A 557 -3.18 14.78 18.92
N VAL A 558 -2.03 15.43 18.87
CA VAL A 558 -1.27 15.59 17.61
C VAL A 558 -0.63 14.27 17.19
N LYS A 559 -0.24 13.40 18.13
CA LYS A 559 0.36 12.09 17.84
C LYS A 559 -0.59 11.19 17.05
N ASP A 560 -1.89 11.24 17.33
CA ASP A 560 -2.89 10.46 16.60
C ASP A 560 -2.98 10.88 15.12
N ILE A 561 -2.67 12.15 14.83
CA ILE A 561 -2.59 12.71 13.48
C ILE A 561 -1.24 12.36 12.83
N SER A 562 -0.13 12.70 13.50
CA SER A 562 1.26 12.45 13.08
C SER A 562 2.21 12.29 14.28
N GLY A 563 2.79 11.09 14.41
CA GLY A 563 3.88 10.85 15.37
C GLY A 563 5.21 11.48 14.93
N ALA A 564 5.44 11.65 13.63
CA ALA A 564 6.65 12.27 13.09
C ALA A 564 6.77 13.75 13.50
N LEU A 565 5.67 14.51 13.46
CA LEU A 565 5.65 15.90 13.91
C LEU A 565 6.02 15.99 15.40
N VAL A 566 5.42 15.13 16.24
CA VAL A 566 5.67 15.05 17.69
C VAL A 566 7.14 14.75 18.02
N LEU A 567 7.82 13.92 17.21
CA LEU A 567 9.26 13.66 17.39
C LEU A 567 10.14 14.83 16.97
N LYS A 568 9.85 15.49 15.84
CA LYS A 568 10.64 16.62 15.34
C LYS A 568 10.64 17.82 16.29
N VAL A 569 9.59 17.98 17.09
CA VAL A 569 9.46 19.02 18.11
C VAL A 569 10.60 19.01 19.14
N ILE A 570 11.21 17.85 19.40
CA ILE A 570 12.36 17.66 20.31
C ILE A 570 13.62 18.36 19.77
N GLY A 571 13.74 18.43 18.44
CA GLY A 571 14.86 19.07 17.77
C GLY A 571 14.88 20.60 17.92
N PRO A 572 16.00 21.24 17.55
CA PRO A 572 16.08 22.69 17.49
C PRO A 572 15.15 23.24 16.40
N GLY A 573 14.22 24.14 16.73
CA GLY A 573 13.51 24.95 15.71
C GLY A 573 11.97 24.90 15.71
N LYS A 574 11.42 25.25 14.52
CA LYS A 574 10.05 25.67 14.19
C LYS A 574 8.92 24.65 14.40
N TYR A 575 9.21 23.36 14.58
CA TYR A 575 8.18 22.32 14.68
C TYR A 575 7.27 22.46 15.91
N ALA A 576 7.73 23.13 16.97
CA ALA A 576 6.89 23.42 18.14
C ALA A 576 5.71 24.36 17.81
N HIS A 577 5.91 25.29 16.87
CA HIS A 577 4.88 26.19 16.37
C HIS A 577 3.79 25.43 15.62
N GLU A 578 4.21 24.57 14.68
CA GLU A 578 3.32 23.73 13.87
C GLU A 578 2.52 22.74 14.74
N MET A 579 3.18 22.10 15.70
CA MET A 579 2.54 21.16 16.63
C MET A 579 1.49 21.85 17.51
N LEU A 580 1.80 23.02 18.07
CA LEU A 580 0.85 23.76 18.90
C LEU A 580 -0.33 24.28 18.07
N ALA A 581 -0.08 24.83 16.87
CA ALA A 581 -1.14 25.26 15.97
C ALA A 581 -2.06 24.10 15.58
N THR A 582 -1.50 22.92 15.26
CA THR A 582 -2.25 21.70 14.96
C THR A 582 -3.17 21.31 16.11
N TYR A 583 -2.66 21.33 17.34
CA TYR A 583 -3.46 21.03 18.53
C TYR A 583 -4.62 22.02 18.72
N LEU A 584 -4.33 23.33 18.68
CA LEU A 584 -5.34 24.37 18.89
C LEU A 584 -6.44 24.33 17.83
N THR A 585 -6.05 24.12 16.56
CA THR A 585 -6.97 24.01 15.43
C THR A 585 -7.90 22.82 15.59
N THR A 586 -7.34 21.63 15.80
CA THR A 586 -8.11 20.39 15.92
C THR A 586 -9.02 20.40 17.16
N LYS A 587 -8.53 20.89 18.30
CA LYS A 587 -9.33 21.07 19.53
C LYS A 587 -10.54 21.99 19.30
N ARG A 588 -10.36 23.10 18.59
CA ARG A 588 -11.46 24.02 18.29
C ARG A 588 -12.48 23.41 17.34
N ARG A 589 -12.04 22.82 16.22
CA ARG A 589 -12.95 22.25 15.20
C ARG A 589 -13.74 21.09 15.76
N ASP A 590 -13.10 20.21 16.53
CA ASP A 590 -13.81 19.12 17.19
C ASP A 590 -14.89 19.69 18.12
N ARG A 591 -14.64 20.75 18.89
CA ARG A 591 -15.68 21.33 19.76
C ARG A 591 -16.89 21.90 18.99
N ILE A 592 -16.68 22.48 17.81
CA ILE A 592 -17.70 23.28 17.09
C ILE A 592 -18.48 22.44 16.06
N ASP A 593 -17.81 21.50 15.39
CA ASP A 593 -18.35 20.79 14.22
C ASP A 593 -18.51 19.28 14.46
N HIS A 594 -19.26 18.91 15.50
CA HIS A 594 -19.65 17.52 15.72
C HIS A 594 -20.89 17.16 14.90
N ARG A 595 -20.69 16.38 13.84
CA ARG A 595 -21.78 15.72 13.10
C ARG A 595 -21.94 14.29 13.59
N GLU A 596 -23.10 13.97 14.11
CA GLU A 596 -23.45 12.58 14.46
C GLU A 596 -23.40 11.68 13.22
N ASN A 597 -23.00 10.41 13.41
CA ASN A 597 -22.92 9.40 12.35
C ASN A 597 -22.05 9.81 11.15
N SER A 598 -20.99 10.58 11.39
CA SER A 598 -19.98 10.92 10.40
C SER A 598 -18.63 10.33 10.77
N LEU A 599 -17.82 10.02 9.75
CA LEU A 599 -16.42 9.67 9.90
C LEU A 599 -15.59 10.95 9.69
N THR A 600 -14.80 11.36 10.69
CA THR A 600 -13.86 12.49 10.58
C THR A 600 -12.41 11.99 10.63
N VAL A 601 -11.59 12.36 9.65
CA VAL A 601 -10.17 12.02 9.59
C VAL A 601 -9.32 13.27 9.41
N TRP A 602 -8.35 13.45 10.32
CA TRP A 602 -7.34 14.49 10.26
C TRP A 602 -6.05 13.95 9.65
N SER A 603 -5.45 14.71 8.73
CA SER A 603 -4.21 14.33 8.06
C SER A 603 -3.29 15.53 7.87
N LEU A 604 -1.99 15.36 8.14
CA LEU A 604 -0.99 16.32 7.68
C LEU A 604 -0.79 16.15 6.17
N CYS A 605 -0.84 17.25 5.44
CA CYS A 605 -0.71 17.24 3.99
C CYS A 605 0.68 16.78 3.53
N ASP A 606 1.74 16.95 4.32
CA ASP A 606 3.08 16.47 3.98
C ASP A 606 3.24 14.94 4.05
N GLU A 607 2.37 14.26 4.78
CA GLU A 607 2.32 12.81 4.89
C GLU A 607 1.39 12.16 3.86
N LEU A 608 0.60 12.95 3.11
CA LEU A 608 -0.33 12.41 2.13
C LEU A 608 0.38 11.99 0.83
N PRO A 609 0.09 10.79 0.29
CA PRO A 609 0.76 10.27 -0.91
C PRO A 609 0.66 11.21 -2.12
N TRP A 610 -0.48 11.88 -2.27
CA TRP A 610 -0.75 12.78 -3.40
C TRP A 610 -0.10 14.16 -3.27
N PHE A 611 0.52 14.50 -2.13
CA PHE A 611 1.30 15.72 -1.93
C PHE A 611 2.81 15.49 -1.86
N ALA A 612 3.29 14.24 -1.97
CA ALA A 612 4.70 13.88 -1.78
C ALA A 612 5.69 14.67 -2.67
N SER A 613 5.27 15.11 -3.86
CA SER A 613 6.11 15.90 -4.78
C SER A 613 5.88 17.41 -4.71
N ASN A 614 4.82 17.87 -4.03
CA ASN A 614 4.47 19.29 -4.00
C ASN A 614 5.10 19.97 -2.78
N LYS A 615 6.00 20.92 -3.02
CA LYS A 615 6.65 21.70 -1.95
C LYS A 615 5.75 22.78 -1.36
N ARG A 616 4.76 23.26 -2.10
CA ARG A 616 3.84 24.32 -1.67
C ARG A 616 2.46 23.72 -1.45
N ARG A 617 2.14 23.46 -0.20
CA ARG A 617 0.93 22.77 0.23
C ARG A 617 0.46 23.35 1.57
N PRO A 618 -0.83 23.21 1.89
CA PRO A 618 -1.35 23.48 3.23
C PRO A 618 -0.71 22.56 4.27
N ASP A 619 -0.87 22.84 5.55
CA ASP A 619 -0.39 21.96 6.63
C ASP A 619 -1.35 20.79 6.91
N LEU A 620 -2.66 21.05 6.97
CA LEU A 620 -3.67 20.09 7.39
C LEU A 620 -4.79 19.93 6.37
N VAL A 621 -5.41 18.75 6.41
CA VAL A 621 -6.73 18.50 5.84
C VAL A 621 -7.61 17.75 6.84
N ARG A 622 -8.87 18.18 6.93
CA ARG A 622 -9.95 17.46 7.61
C ARG A 622 -10.88 16.87 6.55
N SER A 623 -11.08 15.56 6.60
CA SER A 623 -12.00 14.84 5.72
C SER A 623 -13.18 14.35 6.53
N ILE A 624 -14.41 14.72 6.14
CA ILE A 624 -15.64 14.29 6.82
C ILE A 624 -16.50 13.51 5.83
N ILE A 625 -16.85 12.26 6.17
CA ILE A 625 -17.65 11.37 5.33
C ILE A 625 -18.95 11.04 6.05
N TYR A 626 -20.07 11.21 5.36
CA TYR A 626 -21.40 11.01 5.92
C TYR A 626 -22.42 10.70 4.82
N LYS A 627 -23.63 10.30 5.22
CA LYS A 627 -24.76 10.13 4.32
C LYS A 627 -25.75 11.29 4.51
N GLN A 628 -26.21 11.88 3.42
CA GLN A 628 -27.29 12.85 3.40
C GLN A 628 -28.34 12.39 2.37
N ASP A 629 -29.58 12.20 2.82
CA ASP A 629 -30.70 11.73 1.98
C ASP A 629 -30.38 10.42 1.19
N GLY A 630 -29.55 9.55 1.77
CA GLY A 630 -29.10 8.29 1.16
C GLY A 630 -27.89 8.43 0.22
N GLN A 631 -27.48 9.65 -0.12
CA GLN A 631 -26.29 9.91 -0.93
C GLN A 631 -25.04 10.05 -0.05
N LEU A 632 -23.91 9.53 -0.53
CA LEU A 632 -22.62 9.66 0.16
C LEU A 632 -22.03 11.05 -0.11
N MET A 633 -21.60 11.70 0.97
CA MET A 633 -21.04 13.04 0.98
C MET A 633 -19.62 13.01 1.54
N ILE A 634 -18.70 13.76 0.93
CA ILE A 634 -17.34 13.99 1.44
C ILE A 634 -17.08 15.49 1.54
N ASP A 635 -16.81 15.99 2.73
CA ASP A 635 -16.37 17.37 2.93
C ASP A 635 -14.86 17.38 3.20
N PHE A 636 -14.10 18.10 2.37
CA PHE A 636 -12.69 18.40 2.60
C PHE A 636 -12.52 19.84 3.06
N GLU A 637 -11.85 20.03 4.19
CA GLU A 637 -11.42 21.33 4.71
C GLU A 637 -9.89 21.37 4.72
N LEU A 638 -9.28 22.19 3.86
CA LEU A 638 -7.84 22.41 3.85
C LEU A 638 -7.48 23.59 4.76
N ILE A 639 -6.47 23.40 5.61
CA ILE A 639 -6.11 24.38 6.64
C ILE A 639 -4.61 24.63 6.60
N GLU A 640 -4.22 25.90 6.47
CA GLU A 640 -2.83 26.34 6.63
C GLU A 640 -2.67 26.94 8.02
N LEU A 641 -1.60 26.55 8.71
CA LEU A 641 -1.35 26.91 10.09
C LEU A 641 -0.15 27.84 10.18
N LYS A 642 -0.37 29.04 10.73
CA LYS A 642 0.71 29.97 11.07
C LYS A 642 0.72 30.20 12.57
N PHE A 643 1.88 30.08 13.20
CA PHE A 643 2.08 30.47 14.60
C PHE A 643 3.23 31.46 14.66
N VAL A 644 2.87 32.73 14.77
CA VAL A 644 3.72 33.86 14.36
C VAL A 644 3.62 35.04 15.33
N SER A 645 4.63 35.91 15.30
CA SER A 645 4.57 37.21 15.98
C SER A 645 3.76 38.21 15.15
N HIS A 646 3.22 39.25 15.79
CA HIS A 646 2.41 40.26 15.12
C HIS A 646 3.15 41.01 14.02
N HIS A 647 4.49 41.14 14.11
CA HIS A 647 5.32 41.83 13.11
C HIS A 647 5.33 41.19 11.72
N ILE A 648 5.18 39.88 11.64
CA ILE A 648 5.22 39.12 10.37
C ILE A 648 3.85 38.59 9.99
N LEU A 649 2.80 38.95 10.73
CA LEU A 649 1.45 38.41 10.59
C LEU A 649 0.92 38.59 9.17
N ASP A 650 0.98 39.80 8.62
CA ASP A 650 0.46 40.08 7.28
C ASP A 650 1.25 39.31 6.20
N LYS A 651 2.58 39.28 6.32
CA LYS A 651 3.47 38.58 5.37
C LYS A 651 3.18 37.07 5.35
N GLU A 652 3.09 36.45 6.53
CA GLU A 652 2.86 35.01 6.66
C GLU A 652 1.43 34.64 6.27
N THR A 653 0.45 35.52 6.50
CA THR A 653 -0.92 35.35 6.02
C THR A 653 -0.98 35.35 4.49
N LEU A 654 -0.26 36.26 3.82
CA LEU A 654 -0.20 36.28 2.36
C LEU A 654 0.44 35.02 1.76
N ASP A 655 1.48 34.48 2.39
CA ASP A 655 2.08 33.21 1.97
C ASP A 655 1.12 32.03 2.19
N ALA A 656 0.40 32.04 3.33
CA ALA A 656 -0.58 31.02 3.68
C ALA A 656 -1.70 30.89 2.64
N ILE A 657 -2.22 32.03 2.16
CA ILE A 657 -3.26 32.05 1.10
C ILE A 657 -2.74 31.35 -0.16
N GLN A 658 -1.50 31.60 -0.56
CA GLN A 658 -0.92 30.97 -1.74
C GLN A 658 -0.75 29.46 -1.57
N GLN A 659 -0.44 28.98 -0.35
CA GLN A 659 -0.40 27.55 -0.05
C GLN A 659 -1.80 26.92 -0.11
N ILE A 660 -2.82 27.60 0.43
CA ILE A 660 -4.23 27.19 0.36
C ILE A 660 -4.72 27.11 -1.09
N ASP A 661 -4.48 28.13 -1.90
CA ASP A 661 -4.89 28.14 -3.31
C ASP A 661 -4.33 26.95 -4.07
N VAL A 662 -3.04 26.66 -3.88
CA VAL A 662 -2.39 25.49 -4.47
C VAL A 662 -3.03 24.21 -3.94
N GLY A 663 -3.20 24.05 -2.63
CA GLY A 663 -3.79 22.86 -2.03
C GLY A 663 -5.23 22.60 -2.48
N LEU A 664 -6.07 23.63 -2.50
CA LEU A 664 -7.47 23.53 -2.90
C LEU A 664 -7.60 23.16 -4.37
N LYS A 665 -6.78 23.76 -5.23
CA LYS A 665 -6.69 23.40 -6.64
C LYS A 665 -6.31 21.92 -6.77
N GLU A 666 -5.27 21.50 -6.08
CA GLU A 666 -4.78 20.11 -6.07
C GLU A 666 -5.85 19.11 -5.61
N TYR A 667 -6.68 19.47 -4.62
CA TYR A 667 -7.78 18.62 -4.13
C TYR A 667 -8.95 18.55 -5.10
N LYS A 668 -9.39 19.68 -5.65
CA LYS A 668 -10.48 19.72 -6.64
C LYS A 668 -10.14 18.87 -7.87
N HIS A 669 -8.93 19.00 -8.42
CA HIS A 669 -8.53 18.22 -9.61
C HIS A 669 -8.56 16.70 -9.38
N ARG A 670 -8.36 16.23 -8.14
CA ARG A 670 -8.32 14.80 -7.80
C ARG A 670 -9.67 14.27 -7.34
N PHE A 671 -10.39 15.04 -6.53
CA PHE A 671 -11.53 14.53 -5.76
C PHE A 671 -12.87 15.17 -6.13
N SER A 672 -12.93 16.08 -7.11
CA SER A 672 -14.20 16.49 -7.72
C SER A 672 -14.72 15.36 -8.60
N PHE A 673 -15.43 14.41 -8.01
CA PHE A 673 -15.92 13.24 -8.74
C PHE A 673 -17.10 13.55 -9.67
N ASP A 674 -17.77 14.69 -9.48
CA ASP A 674 -18.84 15.23 -10.31
C ASP A 674 -18.35 15.83 -11.63
N ASP A 675 -17.07 16.19 -11.73
CA ASP A 675 -16.45 16.73 -12.95
C ASP A 675 -16.25 15.67 -14.06
N ASN A 676 -16.66 14.41 -13.82
CA ASN A 676 -16.60 13.29 -14.77
C ASN A 676 -15.20 13.05 -15.37
N HIS A 677 -14.14 13.34 -14.62
CA HIS A 677 -12.76 13.03 -15.01
C HIS A 677 -12.57 11.52 -15.22
N ALA A 678 -11.75 11.14 -16.19
CA ALA A 678 -11.52 9.73 -16.53
C ALA A 678 -10.76 8.97 -15.41
N ASP A 679 -10.06 9.71 -14.54
CA ASP A 679 -9.31 9.18 -13.39
C ASP A 679 -10.05 9.31 -12.05
N ALA A 680 -11.36 9.64 -12.04
CA ALA A 680 -12.14 9.78 -10.80
C ALA A 680 -12.16 8.50 -9.94
N GLU A 681 -12.35 7.32 -10.55
CA GLU A 681 -12.31 6.04 -9.84
C GLU A 681 -10.93 5.71 -9.25
N TYR A 682 -9.86 6.15 -9.92
CA TYR A 682 -8.50 6.02 -9.41
C TYR A 682 -8.30 6.87 -8.15
N TRP A 683 -8.72 8.13 -8.16
CA TRP A 683 -8.58 8.98 -6.98
C TRP A 683 -9.49 8.54 -5.82
N LYS A 684 -10.69 8.02 -6.13
CA LYS A 684 -11.55 7.37 -5.13
C LYS A 684 -10.86 6.16 -4.50
N SER A 685 -10.23 5.29 -5.29
CA SER A 685 -9.54 4.09 -4.79
C SER A 685 -8.32 4.44 -3.94
N GLU A 686 -7.54 5.47 -4.30
CA GLU A 686 -6.44 5.98 -3.49
C GLU A 686 -6.92 6.59 -2.16
N LEU A 687 -8.04 7.33 -2.15
CA LEU A 687 -8.64 7.87 -0.93
C LEU A 687 -9.12 6.75 0.00
N VAL A 688 -9.88 5.79 -0.53
CA VAL A 688 -10.32 4.59 0.20
C VAL A 688 -9.12 3.87 0.81
N TYR A 689 -8.09 3.62 0.00
CA TYR A 689 -6.90 2.90 0.44
C TYR A 689 -6.20 3.63 1.59
N TYR A 690 -6.07 4.97 1.49
CA TYR A 690 -5.54 5.79 2.57
C TYR A 690 -6.36 5.66 3.86
N LEU A 691 -7.68 5.78 3.76
CA LEU A 691 -8.59 5.71 4.92
C LEU A 691 -8.54 4.33 5.58
N VAL A 692 -8.74 3.25 4.82
CA VAL A 692 -8.72 1.86 5.33
C VAL A 692 -7.45 1.55 6.13
N GLU A 693 -6.31 2.10 5.72
CA GLU A 693 -5.01 1.83 6.32
C GLU A 693 -4.61 2.84 7.43
N LYS A 694 -5.36 3.93 7.62
CA LYS A 694 -5.00 5.02 8.55
C LYS A 694 -5.15 4.64 10.02
N GLN A 695 -6.26 4.00 10.38
CA GLN A 695 -6.61 3.66 11.76
C GLN A 695 -7.73 2.60 11.84
N ALA A 696 -8.06 2.19 13.07
CA ALA A 696 -9.27 1.40 13.32
C ALA A 696 -10.50 2.31 13.50
N TYR A 697 -11.67 1.81 13.10
CA TYR A 697 -12.91 2.58 12.99
C TYR A 697 -14.04 2.02 13.86
N LEU A 698 -14.97 2.89 14.27
CA LEU A 698 -16.23 2.49 14.90
C LEU A 698 -17.10 1.71 13.90
N PRO A 699 -18.01 0.83 14.35
CA PRO A 699 -18.81 0.01 13.44
C PRO A 699 -19.56 0.79 12.36
N PHE A 700 -20.16 1.95 12.69
CA PHE A 700 -20.85 2.77 11.70
C PHE A 700 -19.90 3.43 10.69
N GLU A 701 -18.67 3.76 11.10
CA GLU A 701 -17.64 4.31 10.22
C GLU A 701 -17.10 3.24 9.26
N VAL A 702 -16.99 1.99 9.72
CA VAL A 702 -16.68 0.83 8.86
C VAL A 702 -17.74 0.67 7.77
N GLU A 703 -19.03 0.83 8.11
CA GLU A 703 -20.11 0.81 7.11
C GLU A 703 -20.01 1.98 6.12
N LEU A 704 -19.71 3.20 6.57
CA LEU A 704 -19.46 4.33 5.66
C LEU A 704 -18.30 4.08 4.69
N LEU A 705 -17.21 3.45 5.16
CA LEU A 705 -16.09 3.08 4.30
C LEU A 705 -16.43 1.94 3.33
N LYS A 706 -17.32 1.01 3.71
CA LYS A 706 -17.90 0.00 2.81
C LYS A 706 -18.73 0.66 1.71
N ASP A 707 -19.62 1.57 2.10
CA ASP A 707 -20.43 2.34 1.17
C ASP A 707 -19.56 3.12 0.18
N LEU A 708 -18.49 3.77 0.67
CA LEU A 708 -17.53 4.50 -0.17
C LEU A 708 -16.83 3.60 -1.19
N GLN A 709 -16.46 2.38 -0.81
CA GLN A 709 -15.83 1.39 -1.71
C GLN A 709 -16.79 0.96 -2.83
N ASN A 710 -18.05 0.71 -2.49
CA ASN A 710 -19.05 0.15 -3.40
C ASN A 710 -19.78 1.21 -4.24
N THR A 711 -19.70 2.48 -3.88
CA THR A 711 -20.33 3.58 -4.63
C THR A 711 -19.41 4.04 -5.76
N ARG A 712 -19.94 4.23 -6.97
CA ARG A 712 -19.17 4.81 -8.08
C ARG A 712 -18.80 6.26 -7.76
N ALA A 713 -17.64 6.71 -8.20
CA ALA A 713 -17.12 8.05 -7.95
C ALA A 713 -18.15 9.14 -8.29
N GLN A 714 -18.77 9.06 -9.47
CA GLN A 714 -19.81 9.98 -9.95
C GLN A 714 -21.06 10.08 -9.06
N ASP A 715 -21.33 9.06 -8.24
CA ASP A 715 -22.52 9.03 -7.38
C ASP A 715 -22.22 9.62 -5.98
N ILE A 716 -20.97 10.05 -5.74
CA ILE A 716 -20.48 10.66 -4.50
C ILE A 716 -20.38 12.17 -4.68
N LYS A 717 -20.98 12.94 -3.77
CA LYS A 717 -20.89 14.40 -3.78
C LYS A 717 -19.76 14.87 -2.88
N VAL A 718 -18.92 15.77 -3.41
CA VAL A 718 -17.74 16.27 -2.70
C VAL A 718 -17.83 17.79 -2.53
N ASN A 719 -17.61 18.27 -1.31
CA ASN A 719 -17.54 19.68 -0.99
C ASN A 719 -16.12 20.05 -0.57
N PHE A 720 -15.68 21.24 -0.94
CA PHE A 720 -14.36 21.76 -0.56
C PHE A 720 -14.50 23.09 0.17
N SER A 721 -13.74 23.24 1.24
CA SER A 721 -13.58 24.47 1.99
C SER A 721 -12.12 24.66 2.34
N ALA A 722 -11.72 25.90 2.65
CA ALA A 722 -10.37 26.17 3.10
C ALA A 722 -10.32 27.33 4.09
N SER A 723 -9.36 27.26 5.01
CA SER A 723 -9.12 28.31 5.99
C SER A 723 -7.63 28.52 6.27
N VAL A 724 -7.29 29.73 6.70
CA VAL A 724 -5.99 30.05 7.26
C VAL A 724 -6.19 30.28 8.75
N ASP A 725 -5.43 29.56 9.58
CA ASP A 725 -5.40 29.76 11.02
C ASP A 725 -4.08 30.41 11.43
N VAL A 726 -4.17 31.66 11.88
CA VAL A 726 -3.02 32.44 12.34
C VAL A 726 -3.07 32.63 13.84
N TYR A 727 -2.15 32.00 14.55
CA TYR A 727 -1.96 32.13 15.99
C TYR A 727 -0.92 33.22 16.27
N CYS A 728 -1.40 34.40 16.69
CA CYS A 728 -0.55 35.54 17.01
C CYS A 728 -0.13 35.50 18.49
N TYR A 729 1.09 35.03 18.78
CA TYR A 729 1.52 34.76 20.15
C TYR A 729 2.05 35.99 20.92
N THR A 730 2.13 37.16 20.28
CA THR A 730 2.73 38.39 20.85
C THR A 730 1.74 39.54 21.05
N SER A 731 0.50 39.42 20.57
CA SER A 731 -0.50 40.49 20.64
C SER A 731 -1.92 39.91 20.73
N ASN A 732 -2.84 40.72 21.28
CA ASN A 732 -4.27 40.47 21.26
C ASN A 732 -4.98 41.23 20.12
N LEU A 733 -4.25 41.97 19.29
CA LEU A 733 -4.75 42.64 18.08
C LEU A 733 -5.92 43.60 18.33
N THR A 734 -5.98 44.22 19.52
CA THR A 734 -7.05 45.13 19.94
C THR A 734 -7.19 46.39 19.09
N ASP A 735 -6.17 46.71 18.30
CA ASP A 735 -6.08 47.95 17.52
C ASP A 735 -6.45 47.76 16.04
N GLN A 736 -6.85 46.54 15.63
CA GLN A 736 -7.26 46.24 14.25
C GLN A 736 -8.79 46.15 14.12
N GLU A 737 -9.35 46.64 13.00
CA GLU A 737 -10.79 46.54 12.68
C GLU A 737 -11.18 45.13 12.21
N LEU A 738 -10.95 44.11 13.06
CA LEU A 738 -11.30 42.72 12.77
C LEU A 738 -12.61 42.32 13.45
N LYS A 739 -13.40 41.46 12.81
CA LYS A 739 -14.64 40.95 13.38
C LYS A 739 -14.35 39.84 14.40
N GLU A 740 -14.56 40.13 15.68
CA GLU A 740 -14.46 39.13 16.75
C GLU A 740 -15.68 38.19 16.72
N ILE A 741 -15.44 36.87 16.71
CA ILE A 741 -16.49 35.83 16.70
C ILE A 741 -16.55 35.02 17.99
N GLU A 742 -15.43 34.95 18.70
CA GLU A 742 -15.26 34.36 20.02
C GLU A 742 -14.17 35.18 20.70
N LYS A 743 -14.14 35.21 22.04
CA LYS A 743 -13.16 36.00 22.80
C LYS A 743 -11.72 35.71 22.33
N GLY A 744 -11.06 36.71 21.78
CA GLY A 744 -9.69 36.59 21.25
C GLY A 744 -9.56 35.79 19.95
N VAL A 745 -10.67 35.55 19.24
CA VAL A 745 -10.72 34.92 17.91
C VAL A 745 -11.40 35.87 16.94
N TYR A 746 -10.64 36.27 15.95
CA TYR A 746 -11.05 37.22 14.92
C TYR A 746 -11.19 36.49 13.59
N VAL A 747 -12.13 36.92 12.76
CA VAL A 747 -12.27 36.43 11.39
C VAL A 747 -12.18 37.58 10.40
N ASP A 748 -11.38 37.34 9.37
CA ASP A 748 -11.37 38.13 8.15
C ASP A 748 -11.78 37.22 6.98
N THR A 749 -12.56 37.76 6.03
CA THR A 749 -12.94 37.01 4.83
C THR A 749 -12.02 37.44 3.71
N ILE A 750 -11.14 36.54 3.28
CA ILE A 750 -10.17 36.84 2.22
C ILE A 750 -10.80 36.46 0.88
N GLY A 751 -11.28 37.48 0.16
CA GLY A 751 -12.05 37.29 -1.08
C GLY A 751 -13.41 36.64 -0.82
N ASP A 752 -13.92 35.86 -1.79
CA ASP A 752 -15.22 35.17 -1.68
C ASP A 752 -15.13 33.73 -1.12
N ASN A 753 -13.92 33.19 -0.93
CA ASN A 753 -13.73 31.73 -0.80
C ASN A 753 -13.01 31.25 0.47
N TYR A 754 -12.39 32.14 1.27
CA TYR A 754 -11.53 31.73 2.38
C TYR A 754 -11.84 32.47 3.68
N CYS A 755 -11.86 31.72 4.78
CA CYS A 755 -11.88 32.29 6.12
C CYS A 755 -10.45 32.39 6.67
N ASN A 756 -10.03 33.58 7.08
CA ASN A 756 -8.81 33.80 7.82
C ASN A 756 -9.16 33.98 9.30
N TYR A 757 -8.88 32.96 10.11
CA TYR A 757 -9.07 33.00 11.55
C TYR A 757 -7.78 33.44 12.21
N ILE A 758 -7.84 34.56 12.93
CA ILE A 758 -6.71 35.09 13.68
C ILE A 758 -6.98 34.91 15.17
N TYR A 759 -6.14 34.12 15.82
CA TYR A 759 -6.23 33.79 17.24
C TYR A 759 -5.21 34.63 18.00
N GLY A 760 -5.71 35.52 18.86
CA GLY A 760 -4.88 36.36 19.71
C GLY A 760 -4.21 35.56 20.82
N ARG A 761 -3.19 36.17 21.42
CA ARG A 761 -2.42 35.60 22.53
C ARG A 761 -3.28 35.14 23.71
N HIS A 762 -4.33 35.90 24.04
CA HIS A 762 -5.26 35.56 25.11
C HIS A 762 -5.90 34.19 24.89
N TYR A 763 -6.41 33.93 23.68
CA TYR A 763 -7.00 32.64 23.31
C TYR A 763 -5.97 31.52 23.44
N ILE A 764 -4.74 31.72 22.95
CA ILE A 764 -3.67 30.72 23.02
C ILE A 764 -3.38 30.35 24.47
N LEU A 765 -3.22 31.33 25.35
CA LEU A 765 -2.93 31.10 26.77
C LEU A 765 -4.10 30.41 27.48
N GLU A 766 -5.34 30.84 27.23
CA GLU A 766 -6.54 30.22 27.81
C GLU A 766 -6.64 28.75 27.40
N GLN A 767 -6.43 28.42 26.13
CA GLN A 767 -6.43 27.03 25.65
C GLN A 767 -5.30 26.20 26.26
N LEU A 768 -4.20 26.84 26.67
CA LEU A 768 -3.09 26.23 27.40
C LEU A 768 -3.26 26.22 28.94
N GLY A 769 -4.42 26.66 29.43
CA GLY A 769 -4.77 26.69 30.86
C GLY A 769 -4.03 27.76 31.67
N ALA A 770 -3.49 28.78 30.99
CA ALA A 770 -2.80 29.91 31.57
C ALA A 770 -3.60 31.21 31.38
N ASP A 771 -3.35 32.18 32.26
CA ASP A 771 -3.93 33.52 32.17
C ASP A 771 -2.86 34.56 31.82
N GLU A 772 -3.29 35.65 31.22
CA GLU A 772 -2.45 36.80 30.91
C GLU A 772 -2.63 37.90 31.96
N HIS A 773 -1.57 38.17 32.73
CA HIS A 773 -1.58 39.25 33.74
C HIS A 773 -0.93 40.53 33.19
N GLN A 774 0.08 40.40 32.33
CA GLN A 774 0.77 41.49 31.64
C GLN A 774 1.37 40.95 30.33
N VAL A 775 1.23 41.69 29.23
CA VAL A 775 1.84 41.32 27.93
C VAL A 775 3.35 41.57 28.02
N PRO A 776 4.22 40.56 27.80
CA PRO A 776 5.66 40.72 27.89
C PRO A 776 6.23 41.44 26.65
N SER A 777 7.38 42.10 26.81
CA SER A 777 8.11 42.69 25.68
C SER A 777 8.81 41.61 24.84
N TYR A 778 8.79 41.77 23.53
CA TYR A 778 9.43 40.89 22.54
C TYR A 778 10.57 41.59 21.77
N ASP A 779 11.18 42.64 22.34
CA ASP A 779 12.19 43.52 21.72
C ASP A 779 13.38 42.81 21.06
N GLU A 780 13.70 41.58 21.48
CA GLU A 780 14.78 40.76 20.91
C GLU A 780 14.48 40.19 19.52
N LEU A 781 13.20 40.01 19.17
CA LEU A 781 12.79 39.56 17.84
C LEU A 781 13.05 40.65 16.78
N PHE A 782 12.95 41.92 17.18
CA PHE A 782 13.18 43.08 16.30
C PHE A 782 14.63 43.16 15.80
N LYS A 783 15.61 42.66 16.56
CA LYS A 783 17.03 42.70 16.17
C LYS A 783 17.43 41.61 15.18
N LYS A 784 16.70 40.49 15.13
CA LYS A 784 16.99 39.37 14.22
C LYS A 784 16.45 39.61 12.81
N ASP A 785 15.37 40.37 12.68
CA ASP A 785 14.77 40.67 11.38
C ASP A 785 15.54 41.74 10.59
N GLU A 786 16.30 42.63 11.26
CA GLU A 786 17.16 43.62 10.60
C GLU A 786 18.40 43.01 9.90
N GLU A 787 18.92 41.86 10.36
CA GLU A 787 20.06 41.18 9.73
C GLU A 787 19.70 40.39 8.45
N PHE A 788 18.41 40.17 8.16
CA PHE A 788 17.93 39.44 6.97
C PHE A 788 17.49 40.34 5.80
N ILE A 789 17.60 41.67 5.93
CA ILE A 789 17.28 42.62 4.86
C ILE A 789 18.54 42.88 4.01
N GLU A 790 19.00 41.87 3.27
CA GLU A 790 19.76 42.14 2.03
C GLU A 790 18.79 42.15 0.84
N PRO A 791 18.80 43.21 0.00
CA PRO A 791 17.84 43.34 -1.09
C PRO A 791 18.14 42.33 -2.19
N THR A 792 17.24 41.37 -2.38
CA THR A 792 17.24 40.51 -3.57
C THR A 792 16.89 41.39 -4.79
N PRO A 793 17.60 41.30 -5.94
CA PRO A 793 17.30 42.15 -7.08
C PRO A 793 15.91 41.82 -7.64
N MET A 794 15.04 42.83 -7.72
CA MET A 794 13.82 42.77 -8.52
C MET A 794 14.21 42.68 -10.00
N THR A 795 14.03 41.51 -10.62
CA THR A 795 13.89 41.40 -12.08
C THR A 795 12.40 41.54 -12.44
N PRO A 796 12.01 42.54 -13.23
CA PRO A 796 10.66 42.65 -13.75
C PRO A 796 10.52 41.75 -14.98
N ASN A 797 9.76 40.66 -14.87
CA ASN A 797 9.14 40.07 -16.05
C ASN A 797 7.72 40.64 -16.15
N MET A 798 7.62 41.75 -16.89
CA MET A 798 6.40 42.05 -17.61
C MET A 798 6.28 41.02 -18.74
N ASP A 799 5.20 40.24 -18.73
CA ASP A 799 4.61 39.75 -19.97
C ASP A 799 3.09 39.90 -19.87
N GLU A 800 2.54 40.36 -20.98
CA GLU A 800 1.27 41.06 -21.14
C GLU A 800 0.04 40.20 -20.84
N VAL A 801 -0.86 40.76 -20.03
CA VAL A 801 -2.28 40.42 -20.03
C VAL A 801 -2.86 40.87 -21.37
N THR A 802 -3.03 39.94 -22.30
CA THR A 802 -3.92 40.14 -23.46
C THR A 802 -5.27 39.52 -23.14
N SER A 803 -6.21 40.38 -22.77
CA SER A 803 -7.65 40.12 -22.88
C SER A 803 -8.00 39.92 -24.35
N GLY A 804 -8.44 38.72 -24.71
CA GLY A 804 -8.92 38.41 -26.06
C GLY A 804 -9.98 37.32 -26.02
N ASP A 805 -11.22 37.69 -26.32
CA ASP A 805 -12.31 36.78 -26.68
C ASP A 805 -11.81 35.74 -27.70
N ASN A 806 -11.83 34.46 -27.36
CA ASN A 806 -11.59 33.36 -28.30
C ASN A 806 -12.22 32.04 -27.79
N LYS A 807 -13.56 31.97 -27.78
CA LYS A 807 -14.29 30.74 -27.44
C LYS A 807 -14.23 29.65 -28.53
N GLU A 808 -13.66 29.90 -29.70
CA GLU A 808 -13.54 28.92 -30.79
C GLU A 808 -12.12 28.32 -30.97
N VAL A 809 -11.05 29.03 -30.62
CA VAL A 809 -9.66 28.55 -30.80
C VAL A 809 -9.22 27.59 -29.68
N ASP A 810 -9.81 27.69 -28.49
CA ASP A 810 -9.50 26.83 -27.35
C ASP A 810 -10.03 25.39 -27.50
N ARG A 811 -11.08 25.16 -28.31
CA ARG A 811 -11.60 23.81 -28.57
C ARG A 811 -10.67 23.00 -29.46
N GLU A 812 -10.07 23.61 -30.49
CA GLU A 812 -9.09 22.92 -31.34
C GLU A 812 -7.77 22.62 -30.60
N ASN A 813 -7.30 23.52 -29.75
CA ASN A 813 -6.10 23.30 -28.95
C ASN A 813 -6.32 22.31 -27.80
N ARG A 814 -7.49 22.31 -27.13
CA ARG A 814 -7.87 21.25 -26.18
C ARG A 814 -7.96 19.89 -26.87
N GLY A 815 -8.63 19.80 -28.02
CA GLY A 815 -8.74 18.55 -28.78
C GLY A 815 -7.39 18.00 -29.24
N LYS A 816 -6.44 18.86 -29.63
CA LYS A 816 -5.06 18.43 -29.97
C LYS A 816 -4.27 17.94 -28.75
N ASN A 817 -4.38 18.62 -27.60
CA ASN A 817 -3.73 18.20 -26.37
C ASN A 817 -4.32 16.91 -25.80
N GLN A 818 -5.64 16.74 -25.84
CA GLN A 818 -6.31 15.50 -25.42
C GLN A 818 -5.92 14.31 -26.31
N LYS A 819 -5.86 14.51 -27.65
CA LYS A 819 -5.34 13.49 -28.58
C LYS A 819 -3.89 13.11 -28.29
N LEU A 820 -3.06 14.04 -27.83
CA LEU A 820 -1.68 13.76 -27.42
C LEU A 820 -1.61 12.95 -26.12
N VAL A 821 -2.48 13.26 -25.15
CA VAL A 821 -2.61 12.49 -23.89
C VAL A 821 -3.07 11.07 -24.18
N VAL A 822 -4.12 10.87 -24.97
CA VAL A 822 -4.56 9.55 -25.43
C VAL A 822 -3.43 8.82 -26.13
N LYS A 823 -2.67 9.47 -27.03
CA LYS A 823 -1.52 8.85 -27.68
C LYS A 823 -0.42 8.43 -26.69
N LYS A 824 -0.14 9.24 -25.65
CA LYS A 824 0.81 8.90 -24.58
C LYS A 824 0.33 7.67 -23.81
N ILE A 825 -0.96 7.65 -23.46
CA ILE A 825 -1.61 6.55 -22.73
C ILE A 825 -1.55 5.24 -23.53
N ILE A 826 -1.97 5.29 -24.79
CA ILE A 826 -1.95 4.13 -25.67
C ILE A 826 -0.53 3.60 -25.85
N ASN A 827 0.46 4.47 -26.04
CA ASN A 827 1.86 4.05 -26.12
C ASN A 827 2.37 3.40 -24.82
N GLY A 828 1.96 3.91 -23.66
CA GLY A 828 2.27 3.34 -22.35
C GLY A 828 1.68 1.95 -22.16
N MET A 829 0.39 1.76 -22.50
CA MET A 829 -0.26 0.45 -22.45
C MET A 829 0.35 -0.52 -23.46
N ILE A 830 0.63 -0.09 -24.68
CA ILE A 830 1.30 -0.91 -25.72
C ILE A 830 2.67 -1.39 -25.22
N MET A 831 3.44 -0.55 -24.52
CA MET A 831 4.73 -0.94 -23.94
C MET A 831 4.59 -1.95 -22.81
N SER A 832 3.48 -1.91 -22.04
CA SER A 832 3.25 -2.79 -20.89
C SER A 832 2.57 -4.13 -21.25
N TRP A 833 1.74 -4.17 -22.31
CA TRP A 833 0.79 -5.27 -22.54
C TRP A 833 0.91 -5.96 -23.89
N VAL A 834 1.83 -5.54 -24.77
CA VAL A 834 1.93 -6.14 -26.10
C VAL A 834 2.69 -7.45 -26.07
N ILE A 835 1.95 -8.55 -25.94
CA ILE A 835 2.17 -9.82 -26.64
C ILE A 835 0.81 -10.46 -26.92
N THR A 836 0.22 -10.25 -28.11
CA THR A 836 -1.05 -10.91 -28.46
C THR A 836 -1.16 -11.38 -29.91
N ARG A 837 -0.17 -11.10 -30.76
CA ARG A 837 -0.25 -11.48 -32.19
C ARG A 837 0.74 -12.55 -32.65
N ASN A 838 1.66 -12.98 -31.78
CA ASN A 838 2.76 -13.90 -32.13
C ASN A 838 2.80 -15.19 -31.29
N LEU A 839 1.74 -15.48 -30.52
CA LEU A 839 1.49 -16.83 -29.99
C LEU A 839 0.60 -17.58 -30.97
#